data_AF-A0A386WP76-F1
#
_entry.id   AF-A0A386WP76-F1
#
_cell.length_a   1.000
_cell.length_b   1.000
_cell.length_c   1.000
_cell.angle_alpha   90.00
_cell.angle_beta   90.00
_cell.angle_gamma   90.00
#
_symmetry.space_group_name_H-M   'P 1'
#
loop_
_entity.id
_entity.type
_entity.pdbx_description
1 polymer ?
#
loop_
_entity_poly.entity_id
_entity_poly.type
_entity_poly.pdbx_seq_one_letter_code
_entity_poly.pdbx_strand_id
1 'polypeptide(L)'
;MPTRTEGNAPPDGRVVWADVAKGACIVLVVLWHVVVKDYLRIDWRVGLPVPGAWGLLGEQLLPLRMPLFFAISGVFAANAVARPWRVSGRPRIARNLYLYAVWLLIHTALLAPAPGFPTDRATHPGELLAQLTVTPSNLWYLYALALYFAIAKALRRVHPAVLLTAAGALSAVAATGLLDSPGNRGQVYQNLVFFLAGVHLRPYLTRWADGASTRRLAGTGAAYAVGLAVMAFAGAQRWPGVYLLVSVLAVAFGLTAAARLARHRVAGPALARLGRRTLGVYVIHMPVLALLDRLLAASVAGLAGPARALLVTVYPVLLTALVLALSLAAHRGLTALGAHWLFDLPRRRAHSNPEGETMSRIDVPALPDRTHVEEAARALSGRVVRTPVLHSPAIDRLAGTRVLLKAENLQDGGSYKMRGAMLAVGRLAAAGHTGVVAQSTGNHAVAVALAARRHGVAATVVLPVDAAPVKVDRARAAGARVVRAGTTVEERLAVARRIAEVEGHPLVDAYDHPDVVAGQGSASLELIEEAARRDTPLDALVVPVGGGGGIAGACLAAAGTPIQVYGVEPVGCDSLARSLAAGRPTPVAPAPSLADGLRPGCVGDLPFAVARTAVRGVVRVDDDAIVEAFRLLLLDLKVLVEPSGAAALAGALRLGEMARPSGGGTEARPSDGGRQLTVGVVLTGGNVEADLVARLAGDRMTVGVAA
;
A
#
# COMPACT_ATOMS: atom_id res chain seq x y z
N MET A 1 -2.96 -17.22 -37.21
CA MET A 1 -2.52 -18.45 -36.51
C MET A 1 -1.11 -18.20 -35.98
N PRO A 2 -0.79 -18.34 -34.68
CA PRO A 2 -1.60 -18.19 -33.46
C PRO A 2 -1.32 -16.84 -32.75
N THR A 3 -2.37 -16.27 -32.17
CA THR A 3 -2.40 -15.05 -31.35
C THR A 3 -1.91 -15.33 -29.92
N ARG A 4 -0.72 -14.84 -29.55
CA ARG A 4 -0.29 -14.80 -28.14
C ARG A 4 -0.99 -13.63 -27.46
N THR A 5 -2.02 -13.95 -26.68
CA THR A 5 -2.67 -13.02 -25.77
C THR A 5 -1.80 -12.85 -24.54
N GLU A 6 -0.97 -11.80 -24.53
CA GLU A 6 -0.20 -11.38 -23.35
C GLU A 6 -1.17 -10.96 -22.24
N GLY A 7 -1.31 -11.86 -21.27
CA GLY A 7 -2.10 -11.62 -20.09
C GLY A 7 -1.36 -10.71 -19.13
N ASN A 8 -1.91 -9.51 -18.93
CA ASN A 8 -1.93 -8.73 -17.69
C ASN A 8 -1.11 -9.36 -16.54
N ALA A 9 0.18 -9.06 -16.48
CA ALA A 9 0.97 -9.30 -15.29
C ALA A 9 0.63 -8.18 -14.27
N PRO A 10 0.23 -8.51 -13.03
CA PRO A 10 -0.03 -7.50 -12.00
C PRO A 10 1.30 -6.91 -11.47
N PRO A 11 1.34 -5.61 -11.11
CA PRO A 11 2.56 -4.94 -10.69
C PRO A 11 2.93 -5.30 -9.24
N ASP A 12 4.24 -5.41 -9.02
CA ASP A 12 4.99 -5.33 -7.77
C ASP A 12 4.91 -6.45 -6.73
N GLY A 13 5.99 -6.58 -5.94
CA GLY A 13 6.24 -7.54 -4.85
C GLY A 13 5.24 -7.61 -3.68
N ARG A 14 3.98 -7.20 -3.88
CA ARG A 14 2.84 -7.78 -3.18
C ARG A 14 2.52 -9.12 -3.82
N VAL A 15 2.46 -10.11 -2.97
CA VAL A 15 2.22 -11.48 -3.37
C VAL A 15 0.75 -11.62 -3.78
N VAL A 16 0.44 -11.43 -5.08
CA VAL A 16 -0.94 -11.40 -5.60
C VAL A 16 -1.74 -12.64 -5.20
N TRP A 17 -1.09 -13.80 -5.20
CA TRP A 17 -1.72 -15.03 -4.74
C TRP A 17 -2.14 -14.97 -3.28
N ALA A 18 -1.47 -14.21 -2.41
CA ALA A 18 -1.82 -14.05 -1.00
C ALA A 18 -3.07 -13.18 -0.83
N ASP A 19 -3.25 -12.14 -1.66
CA ASP A 19 -4.49 -11.36 -1.70
C ASP A 19 -5.66 -12.20 -2.24
N VAL A 20 -5.42 -13.00 -3.29
CA VAL A 20 -6.42 -13.95 -3.81
C VAL A 20 -6.78 -14.99 -2.76
N ALA A 21 -5.79 -15.52 -2.03
CA ALA A 21 -6.01 -16.50 -0.98
C ALA A 21 -6.86 -15.92 0.18
N LYS A 22 -6.62 -14.66 0.58
CA LYS A 22 -7.50 -13.95 1.54
C LYS A 22 -8.93 -13.81 1.00
N GLY A 23 -9.07 -13.42 -0.27
CA GLY A 23 -10.35 -13.33 -0.96
C GLY A 23 -11.11 -14.66 -0.95
N ALA A 24 -10.42 -15.76 -1.26
CA ALA A 24 -11.00 -17.09 -1.20
C ALA A 24 -11.37 -17.48 0.24
N CYS A 25 -10.50 -17.25 1.22
CA CYS A 25 -10.77 -17.55 2.63
C CYS A 25 -12.03 -16.85 3.15
N ILE A 26 -12.23 -15.56 2.85
CA ILE A 26 -13.45 -14.86 3.31
C ILE A 26 -14.71 -15.44 2.67
N VAL A 27 -14.67 -15.83 1.39
CA VAL A 27 -15.80 -16.49 0.72
C VAL A 27 -16.12 -17.80 1.41
N LEU A 28 -15.11 -18.63 1.72
CA LEU A 28 -15.29 -19.91 2.42
C LEU A 28 -15.81 -19.72 3.86
N VAL A 29 -15.41 -18.65 4.55
CA VAL A 29 -15.92 -18.31 5.89
C VAL A 29 -17.39 -17.94 5.83
N VAL A 30 -17.77 -17.03 4.93
CA VAL A 30 -19.17 -16.61 4.80
C VAL A 30 -20.05 -17.77 4.34
N LEU A 31 -19.58 -18.58 3.38
CA LEU A 31 -20.29 -19.77 2.91
C LEU A 31 -20.58 -20.75 4.04
N TRP A 32 -19.59 -21.02 4.91
CA TRP A 32 -19.83 -21.92 6.04
C TRP A 32 -20.84 -21.36 7.03
N HIS A 33 -20.78 -20.06 7.34
CA HIS A 33 -21.78 -19.44 8.19
C HIS A 33 -23.18 -19.52 7.58
N VAL A 34 -23.30 -19.27 6.28
CA VAL A 34 -24.56 -19.44 5.54
C VAL A 34 -25.06 -20.87 5.64
N VAL A 35 -24.19 -21.87 5.40
CA VAL A 35 -24.58 -23.29 5.45
C VAL A 35 -25.05 -23.68 6.85
N VAL A 36 -24.26 -23.40 7.88
CA VAL A 36 -24.50 -23.89 9.25
C VAL A 36 -25.55 -23.09 10.00
N LYS A 37 -25.59 -21.76 9.81
CA LYS A 37 -26.41 -20.87 10.64
C LYS A 37 -27.76 -20.52 10.04
N ASP A 38 -27.97 -20.79 8.76
CA ASP A 38 -29.19 -20.44 8.03
C ASP A 38 -29.69 -21.66 7.21
N TYR A 39 -28.94 -22.09 6.19
CA TYR A 39 -29.39 -23.10 5.23
C TYR A 39 -29.76 -24.45 5.85
N LEU A 40 -28.95 -25.02 6.75
CA LEU A 40 -29.24 -26.30 7.41
C LEU A 40 -30.39 -26.23 8.42
N ARG A 41 -30.86 -25.03 8.77
CA ARG A 41 -32.02 -24.83 9.65
C ARG A 41 -33.34 -24.74 8.88
N ILE A 42 -33.28 -24.47 7.58
CA ILE A 42 -34.45 -24.45 6.73
C ILE A 42 -34.91 -25.88 6.51
N ASP A 43 -36.18 -26.16 6.79
CA ASP A 43 -36.81 -27.43 6.45
C ASP A 43 -37.06 -27.50 4.94
N TRP A 44 -36.08 -28.02 4.21
CA TRP A 44 -36.14 -28.13 2.75
C TRP A 44 -37.16 -29.15 2.26
N ARG A 45 -37.66 -30.08 3.10
CA ARG A 45 -38.61 -31.14 2.72
C ARG A 45 -38.28 -31.82 1.37
N VAL A 46 -37.00 -32.16 1.17
CA VAL A 46 -36.51 -32.88 0.00
C VAL A 46 -36.06 -34.28 0.41
N GLY A 47 -36.40 -35.29 -0.38
CA GLY A 47 -35.94 -36.67 -0.16
C GLY A 47 -34.49 -36.92 -0.60
N LEU A 48 -33.84 -35.93 -1.22
CA LEU A 48 -32.46 -36.02 -1.69
C LEU A 48 -31.48 -35.53 -0.60
N PRO A 49 -30.30 -36.14 -0.44
CA PRO A 49 -29.33 -35.80 0.60
C PRO A 49 -28.52 -34.51 0.30
N VAL A 50 -29.10 -33.56 -0.45
CA VAL A 50 -28.43 -32.31 -0.86
C VAL A 50 -28.04 -31.43 0.35
N PRO A 51 -28.92 -31.22 1.36
CA PRO A 51 -28.52 -30.47 2.54
C PRO A 51 -27.36 -31.12 3.30
N GLY A 52 -27.38 -32.44 3.44
CA GLY A 52 -26.31 -33.22 4.05
C GLY A 52 -24.98 -33.08 3.30
N ALA A 53 -25.02 -33.05 1.96
CA ALA A 53 -23.82 -32.86 1.14
C ALA A 53 -23.17 -31.48 1.37
N TRP A 54 -23.96 -30.41 1.51
CA TRP A 54 -23.45 -29.08 1.87
C TRP A 54 -22.85 -29.04 3.27
N GLY A 55 -23.47 -29.73 4.24
CA GLY A 55 -22.93 -29.89 5.59
C GLY A 55 -21.56 -30.59 5.57
N LEU A 56 -21.47 -31.73 4.90
CA LEU A 56 -20.24 -32.51 4.73
C LEU A 56 -19.12 -31.69 4.06
N LEU A 57 -19.46 -30.96 2.99
CA LEU A 57 -18.51 -30.05 2.33
C LEU A 57 -17.98 -28.98 3.30
N GLY A 58 -18.85 -28.43 4.14
CA GLY A 58 -18.49 -27.45 5.17
C GLY A 58 -17.48 -28.00 6.18
N GLU A 59 -17.68 -29.23 6.65
CA GLU A 59 -16.75 -29.91 7.56
C GLU A 59 -15.40 -30.20 6.89
N GLN A 60 -15.42 -30.67 5.64
CA GLN A 60 -14.20 -30.94 4.86
C GLN A 60 -13.39 -29.68 4.56
N LEU A 61 -13.98 -28.49 4.59
CA LEU A 61 -13.27 -27.23 4.40
C LEU A 61 -12.71 -26.64 5.70
N LEU A 62 -13.07 -27.21 6.87
CA LEU A 62 -12.62 -26.72 8.17
C LEU A 62 -11.08 -26.78 8.33
N PRO A 63 -10.38 -27.89 8.01
CA PRO A 63 -8.92 -27.98 8.11
C PRO A 63 -8.18 -27.06 7.14
N LEU A 64 -8.86 -26.54 6.12
CA LEU A 64 -8.32 -25.60 5.15
C LEU A 64 -8.47 -24.14 5.60
N ARG A 65 -9.69 -23.76 5.98
CA ARG A 65 -10.13 -22.36 6.05
C ARG A 65 -9.33 -21.50 7.04
N MET A 66 -9.33 -21.87 8.32
CA MET A 66 -8.64 -21.09 9.35
C MET A 66 -7.11 -21.27 9.30
N PRO A 67 -6.58 -22.49 9.09
CA PRO A 67 -5.14 -22.69 8.92
C PRO A 67 -4.55 -21.86 7.78
N LEU A 68 -5.18 -21.86 6.60
CA LEU A 68 -4.73 -21.07 5.46
C LEU A 68 -4.80 -19.56 5.76
N PHE A 69 -5.91 -19.08 6.35
CA PHE A 69 -6.07 -17.68 6.77
C PHE A 69 -4.94 -17.22 7.69
N PHE A 70 -4.59 -18.01 8.71
CA PHE A 70 -3.53 -17.66 9.65
C PHE A 70 -2.14 -17.76 9.04
N ALA A 71 -1.87 -18.75 8.20
CA ALA A 71 -0.61 -18.84 7.45
C ALA A 71 -0.38 -17.59 6.59
N ILE A 72 -1.39 -17.15 5.84
CA ILE A 72 -1.30 -15.94 5.03
C ILE A 72 -1.15 -14.69 5.92
N SER A 73 -1.90 -14.62 7.02
CA SER A 73 -1.78 -13.51 7.98
C SER A 73 -0.37 -13.42 8.59
N GLY A 74 0.27 -14.55 8.85
CA GLY A 74 1.66 -14.66 9.24
C GLY A 74 2.63 -14.12 8.17
N VAL A 75 2.41 -14.46 6.90
CA VAL A 75 3.21 -13.93 5.76
C VAL A 75 3.18 -12.41 5.72
N PHE A 76 2.02 -11.78 5.94
CA PHE A 76 1.89 -10.33 6.02
C PHE A 76 2.43 -9.72 7.32
N ALA A 77 2.51 -10.51 8.39
CA ALA A 77 3.03 -10.10 9.68
C ALA A 77 4.56 -10.25 9.80
N ALA A 78 5.20 -11.08 8.96
CA ALA A 78 6.62 -11.44 9.05
C ALA A 78 7.55 -10.22 9.23
N ASN A 79 7.44 -9.24 8.33
CA ASN A 79 8.23 -8.01 8.40
C ASN A 79 7.92 -7.18 9.65
N ALA A 80 6.68 -7.19 10.12
CA ALA A 80 6.26 -6.44 11.30
C ALA A 80 6.73 -7.11 12.60
N VAL A 81 6.84 -8.44 12.67
CA VAL A 81 7.37 -9.18 13.83
C VAL A 81 8.85 -8.86 14.06
N ALA A 82 9.63 -8.71 12.99
CA ALA A 82 11.05 -8.36 13.05
C ALA A 82 11.31 -6.94 13.59
N ARG A 83 10.33 -6.02 13.52
CA ARG A 83 10.48 -4.62 13.96
C ARG A 83 10.42 -4.46 15.49
N PRO A 84 10.99 -3.38 16.08
CA PRO A 84 10.94 -3.11 17.53
C PRO A 84 9.52 -3.04 18.12
N TRP A 85 9.34 -3.37 19.42
CA TRP A 85 8.04 -3.41 20.11
C TRP A 85 7.25 -2.10 20.03
N ARG A 86 7.93 -0.96 20.17
CA ARG A 86 7.34 0.39 20.11
C ARG A 86 6.82 0.78 18.72
N VAL A 87 7.33 0.16 17.66
CA VAL A 87 7.05 0.49 16.25
C VAL A 87 5.85 -0.31 15.72
N SER A 88 5.89 -1.65 15.84
CA SER A 88 4.86 -2.52 15.24
C SER A 88 4.05 -3.34 16.24
N GLY A 89 4.46 -3.38 17.51
CA GLY A 89 3.81 -4.18 18.56
C GLY A 89 2.51 -3.56 19.04
N ARG A 90 2.64 -2.40 19.68
CA ARG A 90 1.51 -1.71 20.32
C ARG A 90 0.39 -1.34 19.31
N PRO A 91 0.65 -0.77 18.13
CA PRO A 91 -0.43 -0.33 17.24
C PRO A 91 -1.22 -1.50 16.64
N ARG A 92 -0.56 -2.61 16.28
CA ARG A 92 -1.24 -3.78 15.67
C ARG A 92 -2.02 -4.59 16.69
N ILE A 93 -1.46 -4.81 17.87
CA ILE A 93 -2.15 -5.49 18.97
C ILE A 93 -3.34 -4.62 19.42
N ALA A 94 -3.11 -3.33 19.68
CA ALA A 94 -4.17 -2.41 20.09
C ALA A 94 -5.29 -2.34 19.04
N ARG A 95 -4.94 -2.25 17.75
CA ARG A 95 -5.95 -2.23 16.67
C ARG A 95 -6.82 -3.47 16.66
N ASN A 96 -6.23 -4.67 16.69
CA ASN A 96 -7.01 -5.90 16.65
C ASN A 96 -7.87 -6.10 17.91
N LEU A 97 -7.34 -5.78 19.10
CA LEU A 97 -8.10 -5.85 20.35
C LEU A 97 -9.21 -4.79 20.41
N TYR A 98 -8.94 -3.58 19.92
CA TYR A 98 -9.94 -2.52 19.80
C TYR A 98 -11.08 -2.94 18.87
N LEU A 99 -10.74 -3.44 17.68
CA LEU A 99 -11.75 -3.92 16.72
C LEU A 99 -12.53 -5.10 17.29
N TYR A 100 -11.88 -6.00 18.03
CA TYR A 100 -12.55 -7.10 18.71
C TYR A 100 -13.58 -6.57 19.72
N ALA A 101 -13.20 -5.64 20.60
CA ALA A 101 -14.08 -5.09 21.61
C ALA A 101 -15.26 -4.30 21.00
N VAL A 102 -14.99 -3.38 20.07
CA VAL A 102 -16.02 -2.56 19.43
C VAL A 102 -17.02 -3.42 18.67
N TRP A 103 -16.55 -4.35 17.85
CA TRP A 103 -17.47 -5.19 17.07
C TRP A 103 -18.17 -6.25 17.92
N LEU A 104 -17.60 -6.69 19.04
CA LEU A 104 -18.31 -7.55 19.98
C LEU A 104 -19.52 -6.83 20.59
N LEU A 105 -19.36 -5.56 20.98
CA LEU A 105 -20.46 -4.73 21.48
C LEU A 105 -21.53 -4.54 20.40
N ILE A 106 -21.11 -4.22 19.18
CA ILE A 106 -22.03 -4.04 18.05
C ILE A 106 -22.77 -5.34 17.72
N HIS A 107 -22.07 -6.49 17.68
CA HIS A 107 -22.70 -7.80 17.45
C HIS A 107 -23.71 -8.12 18.53
N THR A 108 -23.35 -7.90 19.79
CA THR A 108 -24.25 -8.12 20.93
C THR A 108 -25.53 -7.28 20.79
N ALA A 109 -25.39 -6.00 20.45
CA ALA A 109 -26.53 -5.10 20.26
C ALA A 109 -27.38 -5.45 19.02
N LEU A 110 -26.75 -5.67 17.86
CA LEU A 110 -27.47 -5.92 16.60
C LEU A 110 -28.11 -7.31 16.54
N LEU A 111 -27.58 -8.29 17.27
CA LEU A 111 -28.12 -9.65 17.32
C LEU A 111 -29.10 -9.87 18.48
N ALA A 112 -29.21 -8.92 19.41
CA ALA A 112 -30.21 -8.95 20.48
C ALA A 112 -31.65 -9.18 19.99
N PRO A 113 -32.15 -8.54 18.91
CA PRO A 113 -33.50 -8.77 18.39
C PRO A 113 -33.69 -10.10 17.63
N ALA A 114 -32.65 -10.93 17.52
CA ALA A 114 -32.68 -12.23 16.83
C ALA A 114 -32.26 -13.37 17.78
N PRO A 115 -33.01 -13.66 18.86
CA PRO A 115 -32.61 -14.66 19.85
C PRO A 115 -32.51 -16.09 19.32
N GLY A 116 -33.24 -16.42 18.24
CA GLY A 116 -33.22 -17.74 17.61
C GLY A 116 -32.04 -18.00 16.67
N PHE A 117 -31.24 -16.98 16.32
CA PHE A 117 -30.11 -17.11 15.41
C PHE A 117 -28.92 -17.79 16.13
N PRO A 118 -28.33 -18.88 15.60
CA PRO A 118 -27.37 -19.72 16.31
C PRO A 118 -25.97 -19.08 16.39
N THR A 119 -25.85 -18.03 17.19
CA THR A 119 -24.62 -17.25 17.37
C THR A 119 -24.46 -16.85 18.82
N ASP A 120 -23.30 -17.17 19.39
CA ASP A 120 -22.89 -16.69 20.71
C ASP A 120 -22.95 -15.15 20.78
N ARG A 121 -23.79 -14.66 21.69
CA ARG A 121 -23.96 -13.25 22.03
C ARG A 121 -24.16 -13.15 23.54
N ALA A 122 -23.61 -12.11 24.15
CA ALA A 122 -23.82 -11.89 25.56
C ALA A 122 -25.26 -11.43 25.82
N THR A 123 -25.90 -11.99 26.85
CA THR A 123 -27.24 -11.59 27.30
C THR A 123 -27.19 -10.67 28.53
N HIS A 124 -26.07 -10.68 29.26
CA HIS A 124 -25.82 -9.82 30.41
C HIS A 124 -24.35 -9.37 30.50
N PRO A 125 -24.01 -8.34 31.31
CA PRO A 125 -22.65 -7.80 31.38
C PRO A 125 -21.57 -8.82 31.77
N GLY A 126 -21.90 -9.77 32.66
CA GLY A 126 -20.99 -10.86 33.04
C GLY A 126 -20.58 -11.77 31.87
N GLU A 127 -21.53 -12.15 31.00
CA GLU A 127 -21.25 -12.92 29.78
C GLU A 127 -20.46 -12.10 28.77
N LEU A 128 -20.72 -10.79 28.66
CA LEU A 128 -19.95 -9.90 27.79
C LEU A 128 -18.50 -9.81 28.24
N LEU A 129 -18.27 -9.69 29.55
CA LEU A 129 -16.93 -9.71 30.13
C LEU A 129 -16.25 -11.07 29.90
N ALA A 130 -16.98 -12.17 30.09
CA ALA A 130 -16.49 -13.51 29.77
C ALA A 130 -16.09 -13.63 28.29
N GLN A 131 -16.91 -13.12 27.35
CA GLN A 131 -16.57 -13.14 25.93
C GLN A 131 -15.38 -12.25 25.57
N LEU A 132 -15.19 -11.13 26.27
CA LEU A 132 -14.02 -10.27 26.09
C LEU A 132 -12.71 -10.91 26.59
N THR A 133 -12.78 -11.87 27.51
CA THR A 133 -11.60 -12.35 28.27
C THR A 133 -11.37 -13.85 28.19
N VAL A 134 -12.40 -14.68 28.45
CA VAL A 134 -12.30 -16.13 28.68
C VAL A 134 -12.94 -16.97 27.56
N THR A 135 -13.98 -16.48 26.88
CA THR A 135 -14.77 -17.26 25.90
C THR A 135 -14.97 -16.52 24.57
N PRO A 136 -13.94 -16.43 23.71
CA PRO A 136 -14.01 -15.62 22.51
C PRO A 136 -15.16 -16.01 21.58
N SER A 137 -15.95 -15.02 21.16
CA SER A 137 -17.12 -15.20 20.29
C SER A 137 -16.73 -15.48 18.83
N ASN A 138 -17.65 -15.32 17.87
CA ASN A 138 -17.36 -15.49 16.43
C ASN A 138 -16.30 -14.51 15.88
N LEU A 139 -15.90 -13.50 16.65
CA LEU A 139 -14.81 -12.57 16.33
C LEU A 139 -13.44 -13.00 16.89
N TRP A 140 -13.33 -14.24 17.40
CA TRP A 140 -12.12 -14.78 18.04
C TRP A 140 -10.84 -14.62 17.20
N TYR A 141 -10.94 -14.59 15.88
CA TYR A 141 -9.79 -14.44 15.00
C TYR A 141 -9.07 -13.09 15.18
N LEU A 142 -9.79 -12.00 15.56
CA LEU A 142 -9.17 -10.70 15.86
C LEU A 142 -8.33 -10.79 17.13
N TYR A 143 -8.88 -11.42 18.17
CA TYR A 143 -8.15 -11.72 19.40
C TYR A 143 -6.93 -12.62 19.12
N ALA A 144 -7.12 -13.68 18.34
CA ALA A 144 -6.04 -14.60 17.96
C ALA A 144 -4.94 -13.90 17.17
N LEU A 145 -5.26 -13.02 16.20
CA LEU A 145 -4.25 -12.25 15.46
C LEU A 145 -3.44 -11.32 16.38
N ALA A 146 -4.09 -10.70 17.38
CA ALA A 146 -3.39 -9.89 18.37
C ALA A 146 -2.44 -10.76 19.22
N LEU A 147 -2.95 -11.88 19.75
CA LEU A 147 -2.21 -12.81 20.58
C LEU A 147 -1.03 -13.45 19.82
N TYR A 148 -1.25 -14.00 18.64
CA TYR A 148 -0.22 -14.63 17.83
C TYR A 148 0.87 -13.66 17.44
N PHE A 149 0.51 -12.41 17.10
CA PHE A 149 1.49 -11.38 16.83
C PHE A 149 2.33 -11.05 18.07
N ALA A 150 1.71 -10.97 19.25
CA ALA A 150 2.40 -10.76 20.51
C ALA A 150 3.37 -11.92 20.82
N ILE A 151 2.94 -13.18 20.68
CA ILE A 151 3.75 -14.39 20.88
C ILE A 151 4.92 -14.42 19.90
N ALA A 152 4.66 -14.31 18.60
CA ALA A 152 5.68 -14.31 17.55
C ALA A 152 6.75 -13.24 17.79
N LYS A 153 6.33 -12.10 18.34
CA LYS A 153 7.22 -10.99 18.64
C LYS A 153 7.99 -11.14 19.94
N ALA A 154 7.36 -11.64 21.00
CA ALA A 154 8.01 -11.93 22.27
C ALA A 154 9.11 -12.99 22.09
N LEU A 155 8.80 -14.01 21.29
CA LEU A 155 9.67 -15.16 21.08
C LEU A 155 10.54 -15.05 19.82
N ARG A 156 10.64 -13.87 19.20
CA ARG A 156 11.39 -13.67 17.93
C ARG A 156 12.87 -14.04 17.95
N ARG A 157 13.47 -14.20 19.15
CA ARG A 157 14.87 -14.62 19.35
C ARG A 157 15.02 -16.14 19.48
N VAL A 158 13.92 -16.87 19.71
CA VAL A 158 13.91 -18.32 19.80
C VAL A 158 14.04 -18.91 18.40
N HIS A 159 14.78 -20.01 18.28
CA HIS A 159 14.97 -20.67 16.99
C HIS A 159 13.62 -21.11 16.38
N PRO A 160 13.37 -20.85 15.08
CA PRO A 160 12.08 -21.15 14.45
C PRO A 160 11.62 -22.60 14.60
N ALA A 161 12.55 -23.58 14.55
CA ALA A 161 12.21 -24.98 14.71
C ALA A 161 11.61 -25.27 16.10
N VAL A 162 12.19 -24.70 17.17
CA VAL A 162 11.67 -24.87 18.53
C VAL A 162 10.27 -24.28 18.66
N LEU A 163 10.04 -23.09 18.08
CA LEU A 163 8.73 -22.44 18.09
C LEU A 163 7.67 -23.23 17.32
N LEU A 164 8.01 -23.72 16.12
CA LEU A 164 7.08 -24.48 15.29
C LEU A 164 6.78 -25.85 15.90
N THR A 165 7.76 -26.52 16.50
CA THR A 165 7.55 -27.79 17.21
C THR A 165 6.66 -27.60 18.44
N ALA A 166 6.93 -26.57 19.26
CA ALA A 166 6.10 -26.27 20.43
C ALA A 166 4.66 -25.90 20.03
N ALA A 167 4.48 -25.04 19.02
CA ALA A 167 3.16 -24.68 18.52
C ALA A 167 2.44 -25.86 17.85
N GLY A 168 3.19 -26.75 17.18
CA GLY A 168 2.66 -27.99 16.61
C GLY A 168 2.19 -28.97 17.67
N ALA A 169 2.97 -29.16 18.75
CA ALA A 169 2.57 -29.97 19.90
C ALA A 169 1.31 -29.40 20.58
N LEU A 170 1.26 -28.08 20.78
CA LEU A 170 0.06 -27.40 21.30
C LEU A 170 -1.16 -27.63 20.39
N SER A 171 -0.98 -27.53 19.07
CA SER A 171 -2.05 -27.79 18.10
C SER A 171 -2.53 -29.24 18.14
N ALA A 172 -1.58 -30.19 18.22
CA ALA A 172 -1.86 -31.62 18.31
C ALA A 172 -2.64 -31.98 19.58
N VAL A 173 -2.25 -31.45 20.74
CA VAL A 173 -2.95 -31.67 22.01
C VAL A 173 -4.32 -30.98 22.01
N ALA A 174 -4.41 -29.74 21.53
CA ALA A 174 -5.68 -29.02 21.47
C ALA A 174 -6.71 -29.68 20.54
N ALA A 175 -6.28 -30.43 19.52
CA ALA A 175 -7.16 -31.19 18.64
C ALA A 175 -7.77 -32.44 19.29
N THR A 176 -7.18 -32.96 20.38
CA THR A 176 -7.69 -34.15 21.07
C THR A 176 -8.92 -33.88 21.93
N GLY A 177 -9.15 -32.61 22.31
CA GLY A 177 -10.16 -32.23 23.30
C GLY A 177 -9.72 -32.42 24.76
N LEU A 178 -8.47 -32.85 25.01
CA LEU A 178 -7.92 -32.98 26.38
C LEU A 178 -7.74 -31.65 27.11
N LEU A 179 -7.72 -30.53 26.38
CA LEU A 179 -7.67 -29.18 26.96
C LEU A 179 -9.08 -28.63 27.07
N ASP A 180 -9.56 -28.38 28.29
CA ASP A 180 -10.79 -27.64 28.51
C ASP A 180 -10.71 -26.26 27.86
N SER A 181 -11.49 -26.09 26.80
CA SER A 181 -11.36 -24.97 25.86
C SER A 181 -12.74 -24.32 25.66
N PRO A 182 -13.23 -23.51 26.61
CA PRO A 182 -14.56 -22.93 26.49
C PRO A 182 -14.64 -21.96 25.29
N GLY A 183 -15.76 -22.01 24.57
CA GLY A 183 -15.98 -21.26 23.33
C GLY A 183 -15.01 -21.64 22.21
N ASN A 184 -14.47 -20.64 21.50
CA ASN A 184 -13.56 -20.88 20.37
C ASN A 184 -12.07 -21.01 20.74
N ARG A 185 -11.72 -21.18 22.02
CA ARG A 185 -10.30 -21.23 22.47
C ARG A 185 -9.51 -22.39 21.86
N GLY A 186 -10.16 -23.54 21.65
CA GLY A 186 -9.51 -24.69 21.00
C GLY A 186 -8.95 -24.31 19.63
N GLN A 187 -9.70 -23.51 18.85
CA GLN A 187 -9.25 -23.03 17.55
C GLN A 187 -8.08 -22.03 17.65
N VAL A 188 -7.98 -21.26 18.74
CA VAL A 188 -6.83 -20.38 18.99
C VAL A 188 -5.54 -21.20 19.21
N TYR A 189 -5.62 -22.32 19.91
CA TYR A 189 -4.45 -23.16 20.14
C TYR A 189 -4.04 -23.92 18.87
N GLN A 190 -5.03 -24.48 18.17
CA GLN A 190 -4.81 -25.25 16.95
C GLN A 190 -4.14 -24.44 15.82
N ASN A 191 -4.42 -23.13 15.76
CA ASN A 191 -4.01 -22.31 14.62
C ASN A 191 -2.73 -21.47 14.81
N LEU A 192 -2.17 -21.40 16.03
CA LEU A 192 -0.92 -20.65 16.30
C LEU A 192 0.23 -21.11 15.39
N VAL A 193 0.37 -22.42 15.19
CA VAL A 193 1.44 -23.02 14.36
C VAL A 193 1.40 -22.51 12.92
N PHE A 194 0.22 -22.32 12.33
CA PHE A 194 0.10 -21.82 10.96
C PHE A 194 0.50 -20.36 10.85
N PHE A 195 0.12 -19.52 11.82
CA PHE A 195 0.58 -18.13 11.85
C PHE A 195 2.10 -18.02 11.98
N LEU A 196 2.70 -18.79 12.89
CA LEU A 196 4.16 -18.83 13.05
C LEU A 196 4.86 -19.39 11.81
N ALA A 197 4.30 -20.42 11.17
CA ALA A 197 4.80 -20.94 9.91
C ALA A 197 4.74 -19.86 8.82
N GLY A 198 3.67 -19.07 8.75
CA GLY A 198 3.57 -17.91 7.86
C GLY A 198 4.66 -16.86 8.10
N VAL A 199 4.99 -16.58 9.36
CA VAL A 199 6.04 -15.63 9.75
C VAL A 199 7.43 -16.14 9.38
N HIS A 200 7.77 -17.36 9.78
CA HIS A 200 9.13 -17.90 9.72
C HIS A 200 9.45 -18.62 8.40
N LEU A 201 8.46 -19.23 7.75
CA LEU A 201 8.63 -19.98 6.51
C LEU A 201 8.21 -19.18 5.26
N ARG A 202 8.03 -17.85 5.38
CA ARG A 202 7.60 -16.98 4.28
C ARG A 202 8.35 -17.23 2.95
N PRO A 203 9.70 -17.32 2.89
CA PRO A 203 10.41 -17.58 1.63
C PRO A 203 10.07 -18.93 1.00
N TYR A 204 9.76 -19.95 1.80
CA TYR A 204 9.37 -21.28 1.32
C TYR A 204 7.94 -21.27 0.78
N LEU A 205 7.01 -20.61 1.50
CA LEU A 205 5.61 -20.48 1.06
C LEU A 205 5.49 -19.69 -0.24
N THR A 206 6.28 -18.62 -0.41
CA THR A 206 6.34 -17.86 -1.66
C THR A 206 6.86 -18.73 -2.79
N ARG A 207 8.01 -19.42 -2.62
CA ARG A 207 8.56 -20.33 -3.64
C ARG A 207 7.59 -21.46 -4.00
N TRP A 208 6.88 -22.00 -3.02
CA TRP A 208 5.87 -23.04 -3.24
C TRP A 208 4.76 -22.54 -4.18
N ALA A 209 4.23 -21.36 -3.89
CA ALA A 209 3.17 -20.74 -4.67
C ALA A 209 3.63 -20.32 -6.08
N ASP A 210 4.86 -19.83 -6.22
CA ASP A 210 5.43 -19.45 -7.52
C ASP A 210 5.52 -20.67 -8.46
N GLY A 211 5.88 -21.83 -7.90
CA GLY A 211 5.93 -23.10 -8.63
C GLY A 211 4.57 -23.77 -8.87
N ALA A 212 3.44 -23.13 -8.56
CA ALA A 212 2.12 -23.73 -8.72
C ALA A 212 1.82 -24.08 -10.19
N SER A 213 1.38 -25.31 -10.42
CA SER A 213 0.99 -25.85 -11.73
C SER A 213 -0.30 -26.68 -11.60
N THR A 214 -0.98 -26.98 -12.71
CA THR A 214 -2.20 -27.81 -12.70
C THR A 214 -1.91 -29.21 -12.13
N ARG A 215 -0.74 -29.79 -12.45
CA ARG A 215 -0.31 -31.08 -11.89
C ARG A 215 -0.12 -31.01 -10.37
N ARG A 216 0.53 -29.95 -9.87
CA ARG A 216 0.69 -29.75 -8.41
C ARG A 216 -0.64 -29.48 -7.73
N LEU A 217 -1.57 -28.77 -8.38
CA LEU A 217 -2.91 -28.55 -7.84
C LEU A 217 -3.67 -29.88 -7.69
N ALA A 218 -3.65 -30.73 -8.73
CA ALA A 218 -4.25 -32.05 -8.68
C ALA A 218 -3.58 -32.94 -7.61
N GLY A 219 -2.25 -32.95 -7.55
CA GLY A 219 -1.51 -33.75 -6.56
C GLY A 219 -1.76 -33.31 -5.11
N THR A 220 -1.72 -32.00 -4.83
CA THR A 220 -2.02 -31.48 -3.48
C THR A 220 -3.49 -31.64 -3.11
N GLY A 221 -4.41 -31.51 -4.08
CA GLY A 221 -5.83 -31.78 -3.87
C GLY A 221 -6.11 -33.25 -3.57
N ALA A 222 -5.50 -34.18 -4.32
CA ALA A 222 -5.60 -35.61 -4.07
C ALA A 222 -5.01 -35.98 -2.70
N ALA A 223 -3.84 -35.46 -2.34
CA ALA A 223 -3.23 -35.68 -1.04
C ALA A 223 -4.13 -35.19 0.10
N TYR A 224 -4.75 -34.01 -0.04
CA TYR A 224 -5.70 -33.50 0.95
C TYR A 224 -6.96 -34.38 1.05
N ALA A 225 -7.53 -34.79 -0.08
CA ALA A 225 -8.70 -35.67 -0.11
C ALA A 225 -8.42 -37.04 0.52
N VAL A 226 -7.26 -37.65 0.23
CA VAL A 226 -6.81 -38.89 0.88
C VAL A 226 -6.63 -38.69 2.38
N GLY A 227 -6.00 -37.58 2.80
CA GLY A 227 -5.86 -37.26 4.22
C GLY A 227 -7.20 -37.14 4.95
N LEU A 228 -8.18 -36.47 4.35
CA LEU A 228 -9.55 -36.39 4.87
C LEU A 228 -10.22 -37.76 4.93
N ALA A 229 -10.09 -38.58 3.88
CA ALA A 229 -10.69 -39.91 3.82
C ALA A 229 -10.09 -40.85 4.87
N VAL A 230 -8.76 -40.87 5.03
CA VAL A 230 -8.07 -41.67 6.04
C VAL A 230 -8.47 -41.22 7.44
N MET A 231 -8.49 -39.91 7.70
CA MET A 231 -8.92 -39.37 9.00
C MET A 231 -10.37 -39.75 9.33
N ALA A 232 -11.27 -39.68 8.35
CA ALA A 232 -12.67 -40.04 8.52
C ALA A 232 -12.86 -41.54 8.73
N PHE A 233 -12.24 -42.38 7.88
CA PHE A 233 -12.33 -43.83 7.94
C PHE A 233 -11.76 -44.40 9.25
N ALA A 234 -10.64 -43.86 9.73
CA ALA A 234 -10.02 -44.29 10.98
C ALA A 234 -10.72 -43.73 12.23
N GLY A 235 -11.73 -42.86 12.10
CA GLY A 235 -12.31 -42.15 13.26
C GLY A 235 -11.27 -41.33 14.03
N ALA A 236 -10.23 -40.87 13.34
CA ALA A 236 -9.03 -40.31 13.95
C ALA A 236 -9.08 -38.78 14.10
N GLN A 237 -10.27 -38.16 14.06
CA GLN A 237 -10.43 -36.70 14.10
C GLN A 237 -9.87 -36.08 15.39
N ARG A 238 -9.89 -36.84 16.49
CA ARG A 238 -9.36 -36.45 17.80
C ARG A 238 -7.99 -37.05 18.12
N TRP A 239 -7.38 -37.77 17.21
CA TRP A 239 -6.06 -38.35 17.46
C TRP A 239 -5.00 -37.24 17.46
N PRO A 240 -4.02 -37.27 18.39
CA PRO A 240 -2.98 -36.25 18.48
C PRO A 240 -2.27 -36.06 17.13
N GLY A 241 -2.29 -34.84 16.60
CA GLY A 241 -1.55 -34.45 15.40
C GLY A 241 -2.20 -34.81 14.06
N VAL A 242 -3.24 -35.64 14.00
CA VAL A 242 -3.93 -35.99 12.74
C VAL A 242 -4.57 -34.76 12.10
N TYR A 243 -5.31 -33.95 12.88
CA TYR A 243 -5.87 -32.69 12.41
C TYR A 243 -4.78 -31.73 11.88
N LEU A 244 -3.67 -31.60 12.61
CA LEU A 244 -2.54 -30.77 12.20
C LEU A 244 -1.96 -31.23 10.85
N LEU A 245 -1.75 -32.54 10.67
CA LEU A 245 -1.23 -33.10 9.43
C LEU A 245 -2.17 -32.85 8.25
N VAL A 246 -3.46 -33.12 8.43
CA VAL A 246 -4.49 -32.86 7.41
C VAL A 246 -4.57 -31.37 7.08
N SER A 247 -4.48 -30.49 8.07
CA SER A 247 -4.43 -29.04 7.85
C SER A 247 -3.16 -28.57 7.14
N VAL A 248 -2.00 -29.20 7.34
CA VAL A 248 -0.78 -28.91 6.57
C VAL A 248 -0.97 -29.24 5.09
N LEU A 249 -1.56 -30.42 4.79
CA LEU A 249 -1.92 -30.80 3.41
C LEU A 249 -2.94 -29.81 2.82
N ALA A 250 -3.93 -29.41 3.61
CA ALA A 250 -4.93 -28.43 3.23
C ALA A 250 -4.29 -27.08 2.90
N VAL A 251 -3.41 -26.55 3.74
CA VAL A 251 -2.71 -25.28 3.48
C VAL A 251 -1.88 -25.37 2.21
N ALA A 252 -1.17 -26.49 1.97
CA ALA A 252 -0.42 -26.69 0.73
C ALA A 252 -1.33 -26.68 -0.52
N PHE A 253 -2.48 -27.36 -0.45
CA PHE A 253 -3.51 -27.31 -1.49
C PHE A 253 -4.05 -25.87 -1.68
N GLY A 254 -4.42 -25.20 -0.60
CA GLY A 254 -4.96 -23.85 -0.60
C GLY A 254 -4.01 -22.80 -1.19
N LEU A 255 -2.72 -22.87 -0.86
CA LEU A 255 -1.69 -22.02 -1.45
C LEU A 255 -1.56 -22.28 -2.95
N THR A 256 -1.54 -23.54 -3.36
CA THR A 256 -1.44 -23.94 -4.78
C THR A 256 -2.67 -23.47 -5.56
N ALA A 257 -3.87 -23.66 -4.99
CA ALA A 257 -5.13 -23.22 -5.56
C ALA A 257 -5.16 -21.70 -5.72
N ALA A 258 -4.83 -20.95 -4.66
CA ALA A 258 -4.81 -19.49 -4.72
C ALA A 258 -3.81 -18.95 -5.74
N ALA A 259 -2.62 -19.55 -5.86
CA ALA A 259 -1.64 -19.19 -6.87
C ALA A 259 -2.12 -19.48 -8.30
N ARG A 260 -2.87 -20.57 -8.52
CA ARG A 260 -3.49 -20.87 -9.82
C ARG A 260 -4.63 -19.91 -10.14
N LEU A 261 -5.50 -19.63 -9.16
CA LEU A 261 -6.60 -18.67 -9.27
C LEU A 261 -6.08 -17.25 -9.52
N ALA A 262 -4.93 -16.87 -8.96
CA ALA A 262 -4.30 -15.58 -9.22
C ALA A 262 -3.92 -15.37 -10.69
N ARG A 263 -3.63 -16.45 -11.43
CA ARG A 263 -3.35 -16.41 -12.87
C ARG A 263 -4.63 -16.46 -13.74
N HIS A 264 -5.81 -16.62 -13.14
CA HIS A 264 -7.07 -16.66 -13.87
C HIS A 264 -7.56 -15.25 -14.21
N ARG A 265 -7.87 -14.99 -15.49
CA ARG A 265 -8.18 -13.64 -16.02
C ARG A 265 -9.31 -12.92 -15.28
N VAL A 266 -10.39 -13.63 -14.94
CA VAL A 266 -11.59 -13.04 -14.29
C VAL A 266 -11.56 -13.20 -12.77
N ALA A 267 -11.51 -14.46 -12.30
CA ALA A 267 -11.55 -14.76 -10.86
C ALA A 267 -10.37 -14.19 -10.06
N GLY A 268 -9.16 -14.14 -10.63
CA GLY A 268 -7.96 -13.65 -9.94
C GLY A 268 -8.10 -12.19 -9.49
N PRO A 269 -8.33 -11.23 -10.41
CA PRO A 269 -8.54 -9.83 -10.04
C PRO A 269 -9.73 -9.60 -9.10
N ALA A 270 -10.83 -10.33 -9.27
CA ALA A 270 -12.01 -10.23 -8.42
C ALA A 270 -11.72 -10.66 -6.98
N LEU A 271 -11.12 -11.84 -6.79
CA LEU A 271 -10.74 -12.35 -5.48
C LEU A 271 -9.65 -11.51 -4.83
N ALA A 272 -8.66 -11.02 -5.59
CA ALA A 272 -7.64 -10.11 -5.06
C ALA A 272 -8.25 -8.80 -4.56
N ARG A 273 -9.23 -8.24 -5.30
CA ARG A 273 -9.95 -7.03 -4.89
C ARG A 273 -10.75 -7.25 -3.60
N LEU A 274 -11.41 -8.40 -3.48
CA LEU A 274 -12.10 -8.81 -2.25
C LEU A 274 -11.10 -8.99 -1.10
N GLY A 275 -9.98 -9.67 -1.35
CA GLY A 275 -8.87 -9.91 -0.43
C GLY A 275 -8.34 -8.63 0.24
N ARG A 276 -8.23 -7.55 -0.53
CA ARG A 276 -7.80 -6.22 -0.05
C ARG A 276 -8.83 -5.51 0.84
N ARG A 277 -10.08 -5.97 0.85
CA ARG A 277 -11.21 -5.35 1.59
C ARG A 277 -11.91 -6.33 2.54
N THR A 278 -11.20 -7.37 2.95
CA THR A 278 -11.73 -8.46 3.77
C THR A 278 -12.20 -8.02 5.16
N LEU A 279 -11.54 -7.04 5.79
CA LEU A 279 -11.85 -6.64 7.17
C LEU A 279 -13.31 -6.23 7.36
N GLY A 280 -13.86 -5.38 6.48
CA GLY A 280 -15.25 -4.94 6.56
C GLY A 280 -16.23 -6.11 6.48
N VAL A 281 -15.96 -7.09 5.61
CA VAL A 281 -16.78 -8.30 5.50
C VAL A 281 -16.67 -9.15 6.77
N TYR A 282 -15.46 -9.40 7.25
CA TYR A 282 -15.24 -10.23 8.45
C TYR A 282 -16.03 -9.75 9.67
N VAL A 283 -16.16 -8.43 9.86
CA VAL A 283 -16.87 -7.88 11.01
C VAL A 283 -18.36 -7.61 10.75
N ILE A 284 -18.82 -7.44 9.50
CA ILE A 284 -20.22 -7.09 9.20
C ILE A 284 -21.09 -8.31 8.85
N HIS A 285 -20.51 -9.40 8.31
CA HIS A 285 -21.29 -10.48 7.69
C HIS A 285 -22.28 -11.17 8.63
N MET A 286 -21.98 -11.29 9.93
CA MET A 286 -22.87 -11.95 10.90
C MET A 286 -24.17 -11.17 11.15
N PRO A 287 -24.13 -9.87 11.48
CA PRO A 287 -25.34 -9.04 11.52
C PRO A 287 -26.15 -9.07 10.22
N VAL A 288 -25.48 -9.01 9.06
CA VAL A 288 -26.15 -9.09 7.76
C VAL A 288 -26.83 -10.44 7.56
N LEU A 289 -26.15 -11.54 7.88
CA LEU A 289 -26.72 -12.88 7.75
C LEU A 289 -27.91 -13.07 8.69
N ALA A 290 -27.83 -12.62 9.94
CA ALA A 290 -28.95 -12.70 10.88
C ALA A 290 -30.17 -11.90 10.42
N LEU A 291 -29.96 -10.73 9.81
CA LEU A 291 -31.03 -9.94 9.20
C LEU A 291 -31.65 -10.69 8.01
N LEU A 292 -30.85 -11.29 7.14
CA LEU A 292 -31.34 -12.04 5.98
C LEU A 292 -32.07 -13.32 6.38
N ASP A 293 -31.57 -14.07 7.37
CA ASP A 293 -32.24 -15.26 7.94
C ASP A 293 -33.66 -14.89 8.39
N ARG A 294 -33.80 -13.81 9.17
CA ARG A 294 -35.10 -13.30 9.62
C ARG A 294 -36.03 -12.90 8.46
N LEU A 295 -35.49 -12.32 7.40
CA LEU A 295 -36.28 -11.81 6.26
C LEU A 295 -36.63 -12.90 5.23
N LEU A 296 -35.77 -13.90 5.05
CA LEU A 296 -35.84 -14.83 3.93
C LEU A 296 -36.19 -16.26 4.34
N ALA A 297 -35.78 -16.74 5.51
CA ALA A 297 -35.84 -18.17 5.85
C ALA A 297 -37.27 -18.72 5.80
N ALA A 298 -38.26 -18.00 6.34
CA ALA A 298 -39.66 -18.41 6.31
C ALA A 298 -40.23 -18.44 4.88
N SER A 299 -39.92 -17.43 4.07
CA SER A 299 -40.35 -17.36 2.68
C SER A 299 -39.75 -18.49 1.85
N VAL A 300 -38.47 -18.82 2.08
CA VAL A 300 -37.77 -19.91 1.39
C VAL A 300 -38.33 -21.28 1.77
N ALA A 301 -38.59 -21.51 3.07
CA ALA A 301 -39.22 -22.74 3.55
C ALA A 301 -40.62 -22.98 2.95
N GLY A 302 -41.36 -21.89 2.68
CA GLY A 302 -42.70 -21.93 2.09
C GLY A 302 -42.75 -22.24 0.59
N LEU A 303 -41.64 -22.12 -0.16
CA LEU A 303 -41.62 -22.36 -1.61
C LEU A 303 -41.92 -23.81 -1.95
N ALA A 304 -42.75 -24.11 -2.95
CA ALA A 304 -43.06 -25.48 -3.39
C ALA A 304 -42.59 -25.78 -4.82
N GLY A 305 -42.57 -27.06 -5.21
CA GLY A 305 -42.35 -27.50 -6.59
C GLY A 305 -40.92 -27.30 -7.12
N PRO A 306 -40.73 -27.05 -8.43
CA PRO A 306 -39.41 -27.03 -9.08
C PRO A 306 -38.48 -25.91 -8.59
N ALA A 307 -39.05 -24.79 -8.12
CA ALA A 307 -38.27 -23.68 -7.56
C ALA A 307 -37.48 -24.10 -6.30
N ARG A 308 -38.08 -24.93 -5.43
CA ARG A 308 -37.42 -25.50 -4.24
C ARG A 308 -36.28 -26.44 -4.61
N ALA A 309 -36.48 -27.29 -5.62
CA ALA A 309 -35.47 -28.24 -6.08
C ALA A 309 -34.23 -27.55 -6.69
N LEU A 310 -34.41 -26.41 -7.37
CA LEU A 310 -33.30 -25.60 -7.83
C LEU A 310 -32.60 -24.90 -6.64
N LEU A 311 -33.38 -24.24 -5.78
CA LEU A 311 -32.86 -23.45 -4.67
C LEU A 311 -32.09 -24.28 -3.66
N VAL A 312 -32.53 -25.49 -3.31
CA VAL A 312 -31.80 -26.32 -2.33
C VAL A 312 -30.34 -26.55 -2.74
N THR A 313 -30.04 -26.52 -4.05
CA THR A 313 -28.69 -26.70 -4.56
C THR A 313 -27.90 -25.39 -4.60
N VAL A 314 -28.50 -24.29 -5.05
CA VAL A 314 -27.77 -23.03 -5.32
C VAL A 314 -27.87 -21.99 -4.19
N TYR A 315 -28.81 -22.15 -3.25
CA TYR A 315 -29.10 -21.17 -2.21
C TYR A 315 -27.89 -20.80 -1.35
N PRO A 316 -27.04 -21.74 -0.88
CA PRO A 316 -25.84 -21.36 -0.12
C PRO A 316 -24.91 -20.42 -0.89
N VAL A 317 -24.76 -20.62 -2.21
CA VAL A 317 -23.91 -19.80 -3.06
C VAL A 317 -24.52 -18.41 -3.27
N LEU A 318 -25.82 -18.36 -3.58
CA LEU A 318 -26.55 -17.10 -3.81
C LEU A 318 -26.58 -16.24 -2.54
N LEU A 319 -26.93 -16.83 -1.39
CA LEU A 319 -26.97 -16.13 -0.13
C LEU A 319 -25.57 -15.67 0.31
N THR A 320 -24.53 -16.47 0.07
CA THR A 320 -23.12 -16.05 0.29
C THR A 320 -22.78 -14.81 -0.54
N ALA A 321 -23.11 -14.80 -1.83
CA ALA A 321 -22.86 -13.63 -2.70
C ALA A 321 -23.61 -12.38 -2.22
N LEU A 322 -24.87 -12.54 -1.78
CA LEU A 322 -25.69 -11.46 -1.24
C LEU A 322 -25.10 -10.90 0.06
N VAL A 323 -24.73 -11.76 1.02
CA VAL A 323 -24.10 -11.35 2.29
C VAL A 323 -22.79 -10.59 2.03
N LEU A 324 -21.96 -11.06 1.10
CA LEU A 324 -20.72 -10.38 0.71
C LEU A 324 -21.00 -9.01 0.11
N ALA A 325 -21.97 -8.90 -0.81
CA ALA A 325 -22.32 -7.65 -1.46
C ALA A 325 -22.86 -6.60 -0.46
N LEU A 326 -23.81 -7.00 0.40
CA LEU A 326 -24.38 -6.13 1.42
C LEU A 326 -23.34 -5.72 2.47
N SER A 327 -22.47 -6.63 2.90
CA SER A 327 -21.39 -6.31 3.85
C SER A 327 -20.41 -5.28 3.26
N LEU A 328 -20.05 -5.41 1.98
CA LEU A 328 -19.19 -4.45 1.28
C LEU A 328 -19.90 -3.10 1.07
N ALA A 329 -21.19 -3.10 0.76
CA ALA A 329 -21.99 -1.89 0.62
C ALA A 329 -22.11 -1.15 1.96
N ALA A 330 -22.44 -1.85 3.04
CA ALA A 330 -22.49 -1.33 4.39
C ALA A 330 -21.13 -0.76 4.83
N HIS A 331 -20.03 -1.48 4.58
CA HIS A 331 -18.69 -0.97 4.85
C HIS A 331 -18.42 0.36 4.11
N ARG A 332 -18.75 0.44 2.82
CA ARG A 332 -18.59 1.68 2.04
C ARG A 332 -19.44 2.81 2.59
N GLY A 333 -20.72 2.56 2.89
CA GLY A 333 -21.63 3.55 3.46
C GLY A 333 -21.14 4.09 4.80
N LEU A 334 -20.78 3.20 5.72
CA LEU A 334 -20.23 3.59 7.03
C LEU A 334 -18.94 4.40 6.90
N THR A 335 -18.05 4.03 5.97
CA THR A 335 -16.84 4.84 5.72
C THR A 335 -17.14 6.18 5.06
N ALA A 336 -18.14 6.28 4.18
CA ALA A 336 -18.55 7.54 3.56
C ALA A 336 -19.15 8.51 4.59
N LEU A 337 -19.83 7.98 5.61
CA LEU A 337 -20.37 8.74 6.76
C LEU A 337 -19.31 9.10 7.81
N GLY A 338 -18.02 8.84 7.55
CA GLY A 338 -16.94 9.19 8.46
C GLY A 338 -16.77 8.25 9.66
N ALA A 339 -17.49 7.12 9.72
CA ALA A 339 -17.40 6.12 10.80
C ALA A 339 -16.16 5.22 10.67
N HIS A 340 -15.00 5.80 10.33
CA HIS A 340 -13.73 5.06 10.16
C HIS A 340 -13.24 4.39 11.45
N TRP A 341 -13.65 4.92 12.61
CA TRP A 341 -13.36 4.36 13.93
C TRP A 341 -13.95 2.95 14.13
N LEU A 342 -14.92 2.53 13.32
CA LEU A 342 -15.42 1.16 13.31
C LEU A 342 -14.42 0.18 12.68
N PHE A 343 -13.50 0.63 11.83
CA PHE A 343 -12.62 -0.25 11.06
C PHE A 343 -11.12 -0.01 11.31
N ASP A 344 -10.80 1.00 12.12
CA ASP A 344 -9.46 1.31 12.57
C ASP A 344 -9.46 2.03 13.92
N LEU A 345 -8.29 2.15 14.55
CA LEU A 345 -8.15 2.89 15.80
C LEU A 345 -8.63 4.35 15.63
N PRO A 346 -9.37 4.93 16.60
CA PRO A 346 -9.71 6.33 16.58
C PRO A 346 -8.40 7.13 16.53
N ARG A 347 -8.26 7.94 15.49
CA ARG A 347 -7.13 8.89 15.45
C ARG A 347 -7.35 9.84 16.61
N ARG A 348 -6.38 9.93 17.54
CA ARG A 348 -6.34 11.08 18.43
C ARG A 348 -6.30 12.30 17.50
N ARG A 349 -7.34 13.14 17.54
CA ARG A 349 -7.18 14.52 17.11
C ARG A 349 -5.91 14.99 17.83
N ALA A 350 -4.91 15.43 17.08
CA ALA A 350 -3.84 16.22 17.68
C ALA A 350 -4.56 17.25 18.53
N HIS A 351 -4.27 17.28 19.83
CA HIS A 351 -4.78 18.35 20.68
C HIS A 351 -4.27 19.64 20.05
N SER A 352 -5.13 20.33 19.32
CA SER A 352 -5.08 21.78 19.26
C SER A 352 -5.25 22.21 20.72
N ASN A 353 -4.19 22.76 21.31
CA ASN A 353 -4.23 23.33 22.64
C ASN A 353 -5.49 24.21 22.78
N PRO A 354 -6.36 23.98 23.78
CA PRO A 354 -7.50 24.85 24.04
C PRO A 354 -7.15 26.04 24.96
N GLU A 355 -5.88 26.31 25.23
CA GLU A 355 -5.45 27.48 26.01
C GLU A 355 -4.82 28.52 25.08
N GLY A 356 -5.68 29.40 24.59
CA GLY A 356 -5.34 30.50 23.69
C GLY A 356 -6.55 31.33 23.28
N GLU A 357 -7.69 31.24 23.99
CA GLU A 357 -8.72 32.28 23.95
C GLU A 357 -8.21 33.47 24.74
N THR A 358 -7.48 34.34 24.05
CA THR A 358 -7.39 35.81 24.17
C THR A 358 -6.04 36.25 23.60
N MET A 359 -5.84 36.10 22.29
CA MET A 359 -4.83 36.89 21.59
C MET A 359 -5.19 36.98 20.11
N SER A 360 -5.42 38.21 19.69
CA SER A 360 -5.46 38.79 18.33
C SER A 360 -5.70 37.85 17.15
N ARG A 361 -6.63 38.23 16.25
CA ARG A 361 -6.73 37.71 14.88
C ARG A 361 -5.33 37.49 14.28
N ILE A 362 -4.88 36.25 14.20
CA ILE A 362 -3.65 35.88 13.48
C ILE A 362 -4.03 35.69 12.02
N ASP A 363 -3.43 36.50 11.16
CA ASP A 363 -3.46 36.37 9.71
C ASP A 363 -3.13 34.92 9.30
N VAL A 364 -3.98 34.34 8.45
CA VAL A 364 -3.63 33.12 7.72
C VAL A 364 -2.43 33.50 6.83
N PRO A 365 -1.26 32.85 6.95
CA PRO A 365 -0.13 33.18 6.09
C PRO A 365 -0.55 33.03 4.63
N ALA A 366 -0.36 34.07 3.83
CA ALA A 366 -0.65 34.03 2.39
C ALA A 366 0.18 32.90 1.74
N LEU A 367 -0.42 32.20 0.78
CA LEU A 367 0.29 31.19 0.00
C LEU A 367 1.47 31.86 -0.75
N PRO A 368 2.63 31.19 -0.89
CA PRO A 368 3.72 31.67 -1.73
C PRO A 368 3.22 31.88 -3.17
N ASP A 369 3.74 32.91 -3.82
CA ASP A 369 3.45 33.27 -5.20
C ASP A 369 4.73 33.21 -6.06
N ARG A 370 4.65 33.69 -7.30
CA ARG A 370 5.80 33.75 -8.23
C ARG A 370 6.97 34.57 -7.65
N THR A 371 6.69 35.68 -6.98
CA THR A 371 7.74 36.60 -6.49
C THR A 371 8.64 35.91 -5.47
N HIS A 372 8.09 35.01 -4.65
CA HIS A 372 8.85 34.19 -3.72
C HIS A 372 9.85 33.26 -4.44
N VAL A 373 9.50 32.74 -5.63
CA VAL A 373 10.42 31.92 -6.45
C VAL A 373 11.52 32.78 -7.07
N GLU A 374 11.20 33.99 -7.51
CA GLU A 374 12.18 34.93 -8.09
C GLU A 374 13.16 35.45 -7.01
N GLU A 375 12.67 35.72 -5.80
CA GLU A 375 13.50 36.00 -4.63
C GLU A 375 14.38 34.82 -4.24
N ALA A 376 13.82 33.60 -4.24
CA ALA A 376 14.58 32.38 -4.01
C ALA A 376 15.70 32.23 -5.04
N ALA A 377 15.42 32.44 -6.32
CA ALA A 377 16.43 32.37 -7.38
C ALA A 377 17.55 33.41 -7.20
N ARG A 378 17.20 34.66 -6.84
CA ARG A 378 18.19 35.70 -6.52
C ARG A 378 19.05 35.31 -5.31
N ALA A 379 18.43 34.83 -4.23
CA ALA A 379 19.14 34.42 -3.01
C ALA A 379 20.06 33.20 -3.23
N LEU A 380 19.67 32.29 -4.13
CA LEU A 380 20.42 31.07 -4.46
C LEU A 380 21.53 31.30 -5.49
N SER A 381 21.53 32.44 -6.19
CA SER A 381 22.55 32.78 -7.18
C SER A 381 23.96 32.68 -6.59
N GLY A 382 24.84 31.95 -7.27
CA GLY A 382 26.21 31.67 -6.81
C GLY A 382 26.34 30.71 -5.63
N ARG A 383 25.23 30.25 -5.02
CA ARG A 383 25.22 29.30 -3.89
C ARG A 383 24.82 27.87 -4.28
N VAL A 384 24.16 27.73 -5.42
CA VAL A 384 23.83 26.46 -6.08
C VAL A 384 24.28 26.50 -7.53
N VAL A 385 24.45 25.33 -8.13
CA VAL A 385 24.83 25.22 -9.55
C VAL A 385 23.65 25.66 -10.42
N ARG A 386 23.88 26.60 -11.34
CA ARG A 386 22.96 26.86 -12.45
C ARG A 386 23.10 25.71 -13.46
N THR A 387 22.31 24.65 -13.27
CA THR A 387 22.45 23.41 -14.05
C THR A 387 22.13 23.63 -15.53
N PRO A 388 22.75 22.87 -16.45
CA PRO A 388 22.54 23.05 -17.88
C PRO A 388 21.14 22.63 -18.32
N VAL A 389 20.68 23.21 -19.43
CA VAL A 389 19.50 22.76 -20.17
C VAL A 389 19.96 21.99 -21.39
N LEU A 390 19.69 20.68 -21.36
CA LEU A 390 20.07 19.72 -22.38
C LEU A 390 18.96 19.57 -23.42
N HIS A 391 19.33 19.08 -24.60
CA HIS A 391 18.46 18.87 -25.73
C HIS A 391 18.95 17.67 -26.54
N SER A 392 18.03 16.88 -27.10
CA SER A 392 18.36 15.74 -27.97
C SER A 392 17.37 15.65 -29.12
N PRO A 393 17.83 15.79 -30.39
CA PRO A 393 16.96 15.59 -31.56
C PRO A 393 16.32 14.21 -31.64
N ALA A 394 16.94 13.18 -31.05
CA ALA A 394 16.37 11.84 -30.99
C ALA A 394 15.14 11.80 -30.08
N ILE A 395 15.23 12.46 -28.92
CA ILE A 395 14.10 12.57 -27.98
C ILE A 395 12.99 13.43 -28.57
N ASP A 396 13.32 14.52 -29.27
CA ASP A 396 12.32 15.36 -29.93
C ASP A 396 11.47 14.56 -30.92
N ARG A 397 12.10 13.69 -31.73
CA ARG A 397 11.38 12.83 -32.69
C ARG A 397 10.44 11.85 -31.98
N LEU A 398 10.89 11.23 -30.89
CA LEU A 398 10.07 10.31 -30.11
C LEU A 398 8.86 11.05 -29.49
N ALA A 399 9.12 12.19 -28.85
CA ALA A 399 8.11 13.03 -28.21
C ALA A 399 7.14 13.69 -29.21
N GLY A 400 7.57 13.90 -30.46
CA GLY A 400 6.80 14.69 -31.44
C GLY A 400 6.77 16.20 -31.14
N THR A 401 7.61 16.66 -30.23
CA THR A 401 7.72 18.05 -29.74
C THR A 401 9.17 18.32 -29.37
N ARG A 402 9.57 19.58 -29.28
CA ARG A 402 10.90 19.94 -28.78
C ARG A 402 10.97 19.72 -27.27
N VAL A 403 11.95 18.95 -26.78
CA VAL A 403 12.11 18.66 -25.35
C VAL A 403 13.38 19.30 -24.80
N LEU A 404 13.22 20.21 -23.84
CA LEU A 404 14.32 20.84 -23.11
C LEU A 404 14.44 20.25 -21.71
N LEU A 405 15.61 19.72 -21.36
CA LEU A 405 15.82 18.92 -20.16
C LEU A 405 16.68 19.70 -19.14
N LYS A 406 16.07 20.10 -18.02
CA LYS A 406 16.79 20.76 -16.92
C LYS A 406 17.50 19.71 -16.07
N ALA A 407 18.83 19.66 -16.15
CA ALA A 407 19.67 18.60 -15.60
C ALA A 407 19.97 18.76 -14.10
N GLU A 408 18.95 18.71 -13.24
CA GLU A 408 19.13 18.82 -11.78
C GLU A 408 19.83 17.61 -11.14
N ASN A 409 20.02 16.53 -11.88
CA ASN A 409 20.95 15.45 -11.52
C ASN A 409 22.41 15.92 -11.43
N LEU A 410 22.76 17.04 -12.09
CA LEU A 410 24.08 17.68 -12.02
C LEU A 410 24.19 18.77 -10.95
N GLN A 411 23.17 18.93 -10.11
CA GLN A 411 23.21 19.83 -8.96
C GLN A 411 24.15 19.27 -7.87
N ASP A 412 24.64 20.15 -7.00
CA ASP A 412 25.34 19.73 -5.78
C ASP A 412 24.48 18.75 -4.96
N GLY A 413 25.11 17.65 -4.51
CA GLY A 413 24.38 16.57 -3.83
C GLY A 413 23.51 15.71 -4.75
N GLY A 414 23.60 15.91 -6.08
CA GLY A 414 23.04 15.03 -7.12
C GLY A 414 21.54 15.17 -7.38
N SER A 415 20.89 16.24 -6.90
CA SER A 415 19.47 16.47 -7.15
C SER A 415 19.03 17.91 -6.89
N TYR A 416 17.84 18.25 -7.41
CA TYR A 416 17.21 19.56 -7.23
C TYR A 416 16.99 19.96 -5.76
N LYS A 417 16.91 18.97 -4.85
CA LYS A 417 16.63 19.19 -3.41
C LYS A 417 17.59 20.19 -2.76
N MET A 418 18.81 20.31 -3.29
CA MET A 418 19.79 21.29 -2.83
C MET A 418 19.26 22.72 -2.85
N ARG A 419 18.41 23.09 -3.82
CA ARG A 419 17.89 24.46 -3.96
C ARG A 419 17.01 24.86 -2.78
N GLY A 420 15.98 24.06 -2.51
CA GLY A 420 15.10 24.29 -1.36
C GLY A 420 15.82 24.16 -0.01
N ALA A 421 16.75 23.20 0.11
CA ALA A 421 17.52 23.05 1.35
C ALA A 421 18.46 24.24 1.60
N MET A 422 19.19 24.70 0.58
CA MET A 422 20.07 25.87 0.67
C MET A 422 19.30 27.11 1.07
N LEU A 423 18.13 27.36 0.49
CA LEU A 423 17.31 28.52 0.85
C LEU A 423 16.79 28.43 2.28
N ALA A 424 16.12 27.32 2.64
CA ALA A 424 15.51 27.16 3.95
C ALA A 424 16.57 27.20 5.07
N VAL A 425 17.65 26.41 4.93
CA VAL A 425 18.71 26.38 5.94
C VAL A 425 19.45 27.71 6.01
N GLY A 426 19.69 28.39 4.88
CA GLY A 426 20.33 29.70 4.87
C GLY A 426 19.50 30.77 5.58
N ARG A 427 18.18 30.78 5.39
CA ARG A 427 17.26 31.68 6.10
C ARG A 427 17.23 31.38 7.61
N LEU A 428 17.20 30.11 7.98
CA LEU A 428 17.22 29.70 9.40
C LEU A 428 18.56 30.06 10.08
N ALA A 429 19.69 29.86 9.38
CA ALA A 429 20.99 30.27 9.88
C ALA A 429 21.09 31.80 10.05
N ALA A 430 20.58 32.57 9.09
CA ALA A 430 20.51 34.03 9.20
C ALA A 430 19.61 34.52 10.34
N ALA A 431 18.57 33.74 10.68
CA ALA A 431 17.71 33.97 11.84
C ALA A 431 18.35 33.54 13.18
N GLY A 432 19.60 33.07 13.17
CA GLY A 432 20.36 32.71 14.37
C GLY A 432 20.20 31.26 14.84
N HIS A 433 19.54 30.39 14.06
CA HIS A 433 19.48 28.97 14.41
C HIS A 433 20.84 28.30 14.22
N THR A 434 21.27 27.54 15.23
CA THR A 434 22.56 26.83 15.25
C THR A 434 22.47 25.41 14.71
N GLY A 435 21.26 24.92 14.42
CA GLY A 435 21.06 23.60 13.84
C GLY A 435 19.67 23.41 13.23
N VAL A 436 19.53 22.35 12.45
CA VAL A 436 18.31 21.98 11.73
C VAL A 436 18.05 20.47 11.84
N VAL A 437 16.77 20.09 11.77
CA VAL A 437 16.34 18.69 11.74
C VAL A 437 15.60 18.42 10.44
N ALA A 438 15.80 17.25 9.84
CA ALA A 438 15.02 16.79 8.69
C ALA A 438 14.73 15.29 8.79
N GLN A 439 13.69 14.82 8.12
CA GLN A 439 13.50 13.39 7.84
C GLN A 439 13.61 13.16 6.33
N SER A 440 14.39 12.20 5.89
CA SER A 440 14.41 11.75 4.48
C SER A 440 15.41 10.64 4.33
N THR A 441 15.14 9.68 3.45
CA THR A 441 16.03 8.54 3.18
C THR A 441 16.89 8.71 1.94
N GLY A 442 16.87 9.87 1.32
CA GLY A 442 17.53 10.09 0.03
C GLY A 442 17.92 11.55 -0.16
N ASN A 443 17.60 12.09 -1.33
CA ASN A 443 18.03 13.40 -1.81
C ASN A 443 17.89 14.56 -0.82
N HIS A 444 16.75 14.65 -0.11
CA HIS A 444 16.54 15.75 0.86
C HIS A 444 17.46 15.68 2.07
N ALA A 445 17.80 14.48 2.55
CA ALA A 445 18.73 14.32 3.67
C ALA A 445 20.14 14.82 3.31
N VAL A 446 20.61 14.46 2.11
CA VAL A 446 21.91 14.90 1.59
C VAL A 446 21.89 16.42 1.40
N ALA A 447 20.84 16.95 0.77
CA ALA A 447 20.71 18.39 0.53
C ALA A 447 20.73 19.23 1.82
N VAL A 448 19.94 18.85 2.84
CA VAL A 448 19.91 19.55 4.13
C VAL A 448 21.26 19.47 4.83
N ALA A 449 21.91 18.31 4.83
CA ALA A 449 23.22 18.12 5.44
C ALA A 449 24.29 19.01 4.78
N LEU A 450 24.32 19.04 3.43
CA LEU A 450 25.25 19.87 2.67
C LEU A 450 24.98 21.37 2.87
N ALA A 451 23.72 21.79 2.87
CA ALA A 451 23.32 23.17 3.12
C ALA A 451 23.72 23.62 4.54
N ALA A 452 23.43 22.80 5.55
CA ALA A 452 23.81 23.07 6.93
C ALA A 452 25.32 23.23 7.09
N ARG A 453 26.11 22.34 6.48
CA ARG A 453 27.56 22.43 6.46
C ARG A 453 28.05 23.73 5.82
N ARG A 454 27.47 24.16 4.70
CA ARG A 454 27.84 25.43 4.02
C ARG A 454 27.49 26.67 4.84
N HIS A 455 26.48 26.59 5.70
CA HIS A 455 26.06 27.67 6.59
C HIS A 455 26.63 27.58 8.00
N GLY A 456 27.48 26.58 8.30
CA GLY A 456 28.09 26.42 9.62
C GLY A 456 27.10 26.01 10.72
N VAL A 457 25.96 25.40 10.37
CA VAL A 457 24.95 24.94 11.34
C VAL A 457 24.93 23.41 11.43
N ALA A 458 24.50 22.87 12.58
CA ALA A 458 24.39 21.44 12.78
C ALA A 458 23.21 20.86 11.98
N ALA A 459 23.37 19.68 11.36
CA ALA A 459 22.27 18.96 10.72
C ALA A 459 22.00 17.64 11.42
N THR A 460 20.72 17.40 11.74
CA THR A 460 20.25 16.09 12.16
C THR A 460 19.28 15.52 11.14
N VAL A 461 19.57 14.32 10.66
CA VAL A 461 18.70 13.62 9.71
C VAL A 461 18.14 12.35 10.35
N VAL A 462 16.82 12.23 10.32
CA VAL A 462 16.11 11.03 10.76
C VAL A 462 15.88 10.08 9.57
N LEU A 463 16.60 8.96 9.58
CA LEU A 463 16.48 7.83 8.65
C LEU A 463 15.67 6.69 9.25
N PRO A 464 15.04 5.80 8.46
CA PRO A 464 14.40 4.63 9.00
C PRO A 464 15.44 3.65 9.48
N VAL A 465 15.03 2.78 10.39
CA VAL A 465 15.92 1.76 10.97
C VAL A 465 16.43 0.76 9.93
N ASP A 466 15.68 0.56 8.85
CA ASP A 466 15.99 -0.29 7.71
C ASP A 466 16.56 0.49 6.50
N ALA A 467 17.04 1.73 6.69
CA ALA A 467 17.76 2.45 5.66
C ALA A 467 18.98 1.66 5.19
N ALA A 468 19.11 1.48 3.87
CA ALA A 468 20.26 0.83 3.27
C ALA A 468 21.57 1.52 3.73
N PRO A 469 22.66 0.76 3.98
CA PRO A 469 23.93 1.34 4.45
C PRO A 469 24.39 2.52 3.59
N VAL A 470 24.36 2.38 2.25
CA VAL A 470 24.72 3.44 1.30
C VAL A 470 23.97 4.76 1.53
N LYS A 471 22.69 4.72 1.90
CA LYS A 471 21.86 5.92 2.17
C LYS A 471 22.27 6.58 3.50
N VAL A 472 22.66 5.78 4.48
CA VAL A 472 23.18 6.27 5.77
C VAL A 472 24.55 6.90 5.60
N ASP A 473 25.43 6.24 4.83
CA ASP A 473 26.80 6.70 4.62
C ASP A 473 26.83 7.98 3.81
N ARG A 474 25.97 8.13 2.79
CA ARG A 474 25.79 9.39 2.05
C ARG A 474 25.38 10.55 2.98
N ALA A 475 24.43 10.33 3.89
CA ALA A 475 23.99 11.38 4.82
C ALA A 475 25.10 11.77 5.82
N ARG A 476 25.85 10.79 6.33
CA ARG A 476 27.00 11.03 7.22
C ARG A 476 28.13 11.75 6.51
N ALA A 477 28.49 11.31 5.30
CA ALA A 477 29.51 11.95 4.47
C ALA A 477 29.13 13.39 4.09
N ALA A 478 27.83 13.69 3.99
CA ALA A 478 27.34 15.05 3.81
C ALA A 478 27.45 15.92 5.07
N GLY A 479 27.74 15.36 6.25
CA GLY A 479 27.97 16.08 7.51
C GLY A 479 26.81 16.02 8.51
N ALA A 480 25.78 15.19 8.28
CA ALA A 480 24.67 15.08 9.21
C ALA A 480 24.93 14.09 10.35
N ARG A 481 24.43 14.45 11.54
CA ARG A 481 24.14 13.50 12.61
C ARG A 481 22.93 12.65 12.19
N VAL A 482 23.17 11.37 11.95
CA VAL A 482 22.10 10.44 11.54
C VAL A 482 21.45 9.80 12.76
N VAL A 483 20.14 10.00 12.89
CA VAL A 483 19.29 9.28 13.86
C VAL A 483 18.44 8.27 13.10
N ARG A 484 18.43 7.01 13.55
CA ARG A 484 17.59 5.97 12.96
C ARG A 484 16.31 5.77 13.76
N ALA A 485 15.15 5.97 13.15
CA ALA A 485 13.86 5.80 13.81
C ALA A 485 12.76 5.36 12.85
N GLY A 486 11.87 4.49 13.32
CA GLY A 486 10.71 4.05 12.54
C GLY A 486 11.05 3.38 11.20
N THR A 487 10.00 3.07 10.45
CA THR A 487 10.03 2.50 9.11
C THR A 487 9.08 3.23 8.17
N THR A 488 8.07 3.92 8.70
CA THR A 488 7.18 4.80 7.92
C THR A 488 7.63 6.26 7.98
N VAL A 489 7.11 7.09 7.09
CA VAL A 489 7.39 8.53 7.08
C VAL A 489 6.86 9.18 8.36
N GLU A 490 5.67 8.79 8.80
CA GLU A 490 5.00 9.34 10.00
C GLU A 490 5.80 9.06 11.27
N GLU A 491 6.33 7.83 11.41
CA GLU A 491 7.18 7.47 12.56
C GLU A 491 8.47 8.28 12.60
N ARG A 492 9.08 8.51 11.43
CA ARG A 492 10.29 9.35 11.31
C ARG A 492 9.98 10.80 11.61
N LEU A 493 8.89 11.33 11.07
CA LEU A 493 8.46 12.71 11.27
C LEU A 493 8.15 12.97 12.75
N ALA A 494 7.51 12.02 13.44
CA ALA A 494 7.25 12.12 14.88
C ALA A 494 8.55 12.13 15.72
N VAL A 495 9.61 11.44 15.28
CA VAL A 495 10.91 11.52 15.95
C VAL A 495 11.65 12.80 15.57
N ALA A 496 11.61 13.22 14.32
CA ALA A 496 12.21 14.47 13.85
C ALA A 496 11.61 15.67 14.58
N ARG A 497 10.28 15.74 14.73
CA ARG A 497 9.59 16.78 15.52
C ARG A 497 10.04 16.81 16.98
N ARG A 498 10.16 15.64 17.61
CA ARG A 498 10.62 15.56 19.00
C ARG A 498 12.06 16.02 19.17
N ILE A 499 12.94 15.65 18.23
CA ILE A 499 14.34 16.12 18.25
C ILE A 499 14.37 17.63 18.06
N ALA A 500 13.58 18.15 17.11
CA ALA A 500 13.44 19.58 16.86
C ALA A 500 12.99 20.34 18.12
N GLU A 501 11.98 19.83 18.83
CA GLU A 501 11.48 20.39 20.09
C GLU A 501 12.53 20.34 21.21
N VAL A 502 13.19 19.20 21.41
CA VAL A 502 14.15 19.01 22.52
C VAL A 502 15.44 19.80 22.30
N GLU A 503 15.91 19.89 21.06
CA GLU A 503 17.17 20.56 20.71
C GLU A 503 16.98 22.03 20.30
N GLY A 504 15.74 22.52 20.22
CA GLY A 504 15.44 23.89 19.77
C GLY A 504 15.81 24.14 18.30
N HIS A 505 15.86 23.08 17.48
CA HIS A 505 16.26 23.15 16.09
C HIS A 505 15.04 23.05 15.16
N PRO A 506 14.83 23.97 14.20
CA PRO A 506 13.72 23.93 13.26
C PRO A 506 13.71 22.66 12.39
N LEU A 507 12.51 22.17 12.08
CA LEU A 507 12.28 21.05 11.17
C LEU A 507 12.15 21.56 9.72
N VAL A 508 13.04 21.10 8.84
CA VAL A 508 13.01 21.40 7.40
C VAL A 508 12.33 20.24 6.65
N ASP A 509 11.03 20.40 6.37
CA ASP A 509 10.24 19.41 5.63
C ASP A 509 10.76 19.23 4.18
N ALA A 510 10.64 18.02 3.64
CA ALA A 510 11.14 17.68 2.31
C ALA A 510 10.35 18.30 1.15
N TYR A 511 9.12 18.76 1.40
CA TYR A 511 8.25 19.32 0.37
C TYR A 511 7.17 20.27 0.90
N ASP A 512 6.78 20.18 2.17
CA ASP A 512 5.70 20.97 2.77
C ASP A 512 6.26 22.16 3.58
N HIS A 513 7.13 22.95 2.95
CA HIS A 513 7.79 24.11 3.55
C HIS A 513 7.92 25.23 2.50
N PRO A 514 7.51 26.48 2.80
CA PRO A 514 7.51 27.59 1.83
C PRO A 514 8.85 27.80 1.13
N ASP A 515 9.94 27.93 1.89
CA ASP A 515 11.28 28.10 1.31
C ASP A 515 11.74 26.90 0.49
N VAL A 516 11.34 25.69 0.89
CA VAL A 516 11.69 24.50 0.12
C VAL A 516 10.98 24.54 -1.22
N VAL A 517 9.68 24.83 -1.24
CA VAL A 517 8.88 24.98 -2.48
C VAL A 517 9.44 26.08 -3.38
N ALA A 518 9.69 27.28 -2.82
CA ALA A 518 10.23 28.41 -3.57
C ALA A 518 11.62 28.11 -4.15
N GLY A 519 12.51 27.52 -3.34
CA GLY A 519 13.82 27.09 -3.78
C GLY A 519 13.75 26.02 -4.88
N GLN A 520 12.89 25.00 -4.74
CA GLN A 520 12.71 24.01 -5.82
C GLN A 520 12.20 24.67 -7.12
N GLY A 521 11.31 25.67 -7.02
CA GLY A 521 10.77 26.41 -8.16
C GLY A 521 11.83 27.15 -8.97
N SER A 522 12.96 27.53 -8.35
CA SER A 522 14.06 28.21 -9.06
C SER A 522 14.65 27.36 -10.20
N ALA A 523 14.60 26.02 -10.11
CA ALA A 523 15.01 25.15 -11.22
C ALA A 523 14.11 25.33 -12.45
N SER A 524 12.79 25.41 -12.23
CA SER A 524 11.81 25.64 -13.29
C SER A 524 11.92 27.06 -13.83
N LEU A 525 12.13 28.06 -12.97
CA LEU A 525 12.34 29.44 -13.40
C LEU A 525 13.58 29.56 -14.31
N GLU A 526 14.71 28.98 -13.91
CA GLU A 526 15.93 28.96 -14.75
C GLU A 526 15.70 28.29 -16.11
N LEU A 527 14.88 27.22 -16.16
CA LEU A 527 14.53 26.55 -17.41
C LEU A 527 13.65 27.44 -18.30
N ILE A 528 12.65 28.11 -17.73
CA ILE A 528 11.80 29.08 -18.45
C ILE A 528 12.65 30.22 -19.03
N GLU A 529 13.52 30.81 -18.21
CA GLU A 529 14.41 31.89 -18.64
C GLU A 529 15.39 31.44 -19.73
N GLU A 530 15.97 30.23 -19.60
CA GLU A 530 16.89 29.69 -20.61
C GLU A 530 16.18 29.41 -21.93
N ALA A 531 14.98 28.86 -21.88
CA ALA A 531 14.15 28.64 -23.07
C ALA A 531 13.82 29.97 -23.77
N ALA A 532 13.43 30.99 -23.01
CA ALA A 532 13.19 32.34 -23.54
C ALA A 532 14.45 32.99 -24.12
N ARG A 533 15.61 32.89 -23.45
CA ARG A 533 16.90 33.37 -23.98
C ARG A 533 17.30 32.70 -25.30
N ARG A 534 16.91 31.44 -25.49
CA ARG A 534 17.14 30.67 -26.72
C ARG A 534 16.08 30.90 -27.79
N ASP A 535 15.20 31.89 -27.63
CA ASP A 535 14.05 32.17 -28.50
C ASP A 535 13.17 30.92 -28.75
N THR A 536 13.04 30.08 -27.73
CA THR A 536 12.26 28.84 -27.76
C THR A 536 11.37 28.75 -26.51
N PRO A 537 10.41 29.69 -26.33
CA PRO A 537 9.58 29.74 -25.13
C PRO A 537 8.81 28.43 -24.95
N LEU A 538 8.73 28.00 -23.68
CA LEU A 538 8.04 26.77 -23.32
C LEU A 538 6.54 26.91 -23.50
N ASP A 539 5.90 25.84 -23.93
CA ASP A 539 4.45 25.65 -23.93
C ASP A 539 4.00 24.89 -22.68
N ALA A 540 4.85 23.99 -22.20
CA ALA A 540 4.56 23.17 -21.04
C ALA A 540 5.79 22.89 -20.18
N LEU A 541 5.54 22.63 -18.89
CA LEU A 541 6.50 22.08 -17.95
C LEU A 541 6.01 20.72 -17.46
N VAL A 542 6.90 19.74 -17.41
CA VAL A 542 6.62 18.39 -16.93
C VAL A 542 7.54 18.08 -15.76
N VAL A 543 6.94 17.82 -14.60
CA VAL A 543 7.66 17.67 -13.32
C VAL A 543 7.18 16.41 -12.60
N PRO A 544 8.09 15.56 -12.10
CA PRO A 544 7.69 14.36 -11.39
C PRO A 544 7.19 14.72 -9.98
N VAL A 545 6.21 13.97 -9.49
CA VAL A 545 5.49 14.29 -8.26
C VAL A 545 5.67 13.18 -7.23
N GLY A 546 6.31 13.55 -6.12
CA GLY A 546 6.25 12.80 -4.86
C GLY A 546 5.34 13.52 -3.88
N GLY A 547 5.91 14.20 -2.87
CA GLY A 547 5.14 14.99 -1.90
C GLY A 547 4.63 16.34 -2.41
N GLY A 548 4.94 16.70 -3.66
CA GLY A 548 4.38 17.88 -4.33
C GLY A 548 5.25 19.15 -4.38
N GLY A 549 6.32 19.25 -3.57
CA GLY A 549 7.05 20.52 -3.47
C GLY A 549 7.68 21.01 -4.80
N GLY A 550 8.13 20.09 -5.65
CA GLY A 550 8.68 20.44 -6.97
C GLY A 550 7.62 20.93 -7.96
N ILE A 551 6.47 20.25 -8.04
CA ILE A 551 5.37 20.65 -8.92
C ILE A 551 4.73 21.96 -8.45
N ALA A 552 4.62 22.17 -7.14
CA ALA A 552 4.17 23.45 -6.59
C ALA A 552 5.14 24.58 -6.97
N GLY A 553 6.45 24.39 -6.79
CA GLY A 553 7.46 25.36 -7.22
C GLY A 553 7.40 25.66 -8.72
N ALA A 554 7.15 24.65 -9.55
CA ALA A 554 6.97 24.83 -10.99
C ALA A 554 5.70 25.60 -11.35
N CYS A 555 4.58 25.34 -10.68
CA CYS A 555 3.34 26.11 -10.81
C CYS A 555 3.57 27.59 -10.46
N LEU A 556 4.28 27.88 -9.37
CA LEU A 556 4.62 29.26 -9.00
C LEU A 556 5.57 29.91 -10.01
N ALA A 557 6.58 29.19 -10.49
CA ALA A 557 7.51 29.66 -11.51
C ALA A 557 6.84 29.91 -12.88
N ALA A 558 5.72 29.26 -13.16
CA ALA A 558 4.95 29.44 -14.39
C ALA A 558 3.76 30.41 -14.23
N ALA A 559 3.44 30.84 -13.00
CA ALA A 559 2.32 31.75 -12.76
C ALA A 559 2.50 33.06 -13.55
N GLY A 560 1.41 33.56 -14.13
CA GLY A 560 1.43 34.75 -15.00
C GLY A 560 2.00 34.51 -16.41
N THR A 561 2.30 33.26 -16.79
CA THR A 561 2.75 32.88 -18.13
C THR A 561 1.74 31.94 -18.80
N PRO A 562 1.75 31.76 -20.13
CA PRO A 562 0.87 30.79 -20.80
C PRO A 562 1.27 29.32 -20.59
N ILE A 563 2.40 29.06 -19.90
CA ILE A 563 3.01 27.74 -19.75
C ILE A 563 2.09 26.81 -18.94
N GLN A 564 1.78 25.65 -19.51
CA GLN A 564 0.97 24.63 -18.85
C GLN A 564 1.83 23.68 -18.00
N VAL A 565 1.50 23.51 -16.72
CA VAL A 565 2.29 22.65 -15.82
C VAL A 565 1.61 21.28 -15.66
N TYR A 566 2.36 20.21 -15.93
CA TYR A 566 1.93 18.82 -15.80
C TYR A 566 2.75 18.07 -14.73
N GLY A 567 2.05 17.35 -13.87
CA GLY A 567 2.66 16.42 -12.92
C GLY A 567 2.86 15.04 -13.55
N VAL A 568 3.86 14.29 -13.08
CA VAL A 568 4.04 12.87 -13.44
C VAL A 568 4.14 12.02 -12.18
N GLU A 569 3.28 11.00 -12.06
CA GLU A 569 3.25 10.07 -10.93
C GLU A 569 3.40 8.62 -11.42
N PRO A 570 4.13 7.75 -10.69
CA PRO A 570 4.11 6.32 -10.97
C PRO A 570 2.71 5.74 -10.78
N VAL A 571 2.34 4.76 -11.61
CA VAL A 571 1.10 4.01 -11.44
C VAL A 571 1.06 3.38 -10.05
N GLY A 572 -0.01 3.66 -9.29
CA GLY A 572 -0.16 3.19 -7.91
C GLY A 572 0.53 4.04 -6.83
N CYS A 573 1.22 5.13 -7.22
CA CYS A 573 1.75 6.17 -6.34
C CYS A 573 1.14 7.54 -6.65
N ASP A 574 -0.11 7.57 -7.14
CA ASP A 574 -0.78 8.74 -7.73
C ASP A 574 -1.49 9.66 -6.71
N SER A 575 -0.73 10.13 -5.72
CA SER A 575 -1.28 10.87 -4.56
C SER A 575 -1.83 12.25 -4.92
N LEU A 576 -1.18 13.00 -5.81
CA LEU A 576 -1.66 14.29 -6.29
C LEU A 576 -2.87 14.11 -7.19
N ALA A 577 -2.83 13.19 -8.16
CA ALA A 577 -3.95 12.96 -9.06
C ALA A 577 -5.25 12.63 -8.29
N ARG A 578 -5.15 11.79 -7.25
CA ARG A 578 -6.30 11.48 -6.39
C ARG A 578 -6.71 12.63 -5.48
N SER A 579 -5.75 13.41 -4.99
CA SER A 579 -6.05 14.59 -4.15
C SER A 579 -6.77 15.67 -4.96
N LEU A 580 -6.39 15.89 -6.22
CA LEU A 580 -7.07 16.79 -7.15
C LEU A 580 -8.51 16.33 -7.39
N ALA A 581 -8.70 15.05 -7.70
CA ALA A 581 -10.03 14.47 -7.92
C ALA A 581 -10.93 14.55 -6.66
N ALA A 582 -10.34 14.46 -5.47
CA ALA A 582 -11.07 14.52 -4.20
C ALA A 582 -11.25 15.95 -3.66
N GLY A 583 -10.61 16.96 -4.26
CA GLY A 583 -10.61 18.35 -3.77
C GLY A 583 -9.84 18.59 -2.46
N ARG A 584 -9.12 17.57 -1.94
CA ARG A 584 -8.34 17.66 -0.69
C ARG A 584 -7.18 16.66 -0.68
N PRO A 585 -6.10 16.90 0.10
CA PRO A 585 -5.03 15.94 0.30
C PRO A 585 -5.60 14.57 0.71
N THR A 586 -5.30 13.56 -0.11
CA THR A 586 -5.90 12.23 0.01
C THR A 586 -4.80 11.18 0.09
N PRO A 587 -4.69 10.47 1.23
CA PRO A 587 -3.70 9.43 1.39
C PRO A 587 -3.90 8.26 0.41
N VAL A 588 -2.79 7.79 -0.15
CA VAL A 588 -2.67 6.61 -1.00
C VAL A 588 -1.68 5.67 -0.32
N ALA A 589 -1.98 4.37 -0.31
CA ALA A 589 -1.01 3.37 0.07
C ALA A 589 -0.09 3.13 -1.15
N PRO A 590 1.15 3.66 -1.16
CA PRO A 590 1.99 3.63 -2.36
C PRO A 590 2.30 2.19 -2.78
N ALA A 591 2.16 1.91 -4.06
CA ALA A 591 2.70 0.69 -4.67
C ALA A 591 4.24 0.69 -4.57
N PRO A 592 4.90 -0.46 -4.71
CA PRO A 592 6.31 -0.47 -5.07
C PRO A 592 6.52 0.24 -6.43
N SER A 593 7.72 0.77 -6.64
CA SER A 593 8.11 1.42 -7.89
C SER A 593 9.63 1.64 -7.82
N LEU A 594 10.30 1.56 -8.96
CA LEU A 594 11.69 1.94 -9.14
C LEU A 594 11.94 3.41 -8.82
N ALA A 595 10.94 4.28 -9.03
CA ALA A 595 10.99 5.70 -8.70
C ALA A 595 10.74 5.93 -7.20
N ASP A 596 11.68 5.49 -6.36
CA ASP A 596 11.53 5.51 -4.89
C ASP A 596 11.27 6.92 -4.30
N GLY A 597 11.81 7.97 -4.92
CA GLY A 597 11.59 9.37 -4.56
C GLY A 597 10.16 9.88 -4.79
N LEU A 598 9.35 9.15 -5.56
CA LEU A 598 7.96 9.52 -5.92
C LEU A 598 6.91 8.72 -5.13
N ARG A 599 7.32 8.03 -4.06
CA ARG A 599 6.46 7.17 -3.24
C ARG A 599 5.89 7.77 -1.94
N PRO A 600 5.90 9.09 -1.64
CA PRO A 600 5.11 9.62 -0.53
C PRO A 600 3.64 9.20 -0.61
N GLY A 601 3.08 8.80 0.53
CA GLY A 601 1.68 8.32 0.60
C GLY A 601 0.64 9.43 0.57
N CYS A 602 1.03 10.69 0.56
CA CYS A 602 0.14 11.84 0.45
C CYS A 602 0.95 13.05 -0.04
N VAL A 603 0.33 13.89 -0.87
CA VAL A 603 0.84 15.23 -1.18
C VAL A 603 0.76 16.11 0.08
N GLY A 604 1.69 17.05 0.25
CA GLY A 604 1.66 18.04 1.33
C GLY A 604 0.53 19.05 1.17
N ASP A 605 0.19 19.75 2.25
CA ASP A 605 -0.93 20.70 2.29
C ASP A 605 -0.62 21.94 1.43
N LEU A 606 0.56 22.54 1.59
CA LEU A 606 1.01 23.68 0.80
C LEU A 606 1.14 23.32 -0.69
N PRO A 607 1.84 22.23 -1.07
CA PRO A 607 1.91 21.82 -2.46
C PRO A 607 0.54 21.56 -3.10
N PHE A 608 -0.40 20.97 -2.37
CA PHE A 608 -1.75 20.74 -2.88
C PHE A 608 -2.51 22.05 -3.09
N ALA A 609 -2.41 23.00 -2.15
CA ALA A 609 -3.07 24.29 -2.26
C ALA A 609 -2.66 25.05 -3.53
N VAL A 610 -1.36 25.01 -3.86
CA VAL A 610 -0.82 25.57 -5.12
C VAL A 610 -1.25 24.75 -6.34
N ALA A 611 -1.06 23.43 -6.29
CA ALA A 611 -1.29 22.58 -7.45
C ALA A 611 -2.77 22.53 -7.86
N ARG A 612 -3.73 22.60 -6.92
CA ARG A 612 -5.17 22.51 -7.19
C ARG A 612 -5.65 23.56 -8.19
N THR A 613 -5.04 24.74 -8.21
CA THR A 613 -5.45 25.86 -9.08
C THR A 613 -4.56 26.02 -10.31
N ALA A 614 -3.32 25.53 -10.26
CA ALA A 614 -2.31 25.85 -11.27
C ALA A 614 -1.82 24.64 -12.10
N VAL A 615 -2.09 23.41 -11.70
CA VAL A 615 -1.69 22.23 -12.48
C VAL A 615 -2.71 21.91 -13.57
N ARG A 616 -2.25 21.70 -14.80
CA ARG A 616 -3.11 21.36 -15.94
C ARG A 616 -3.62 19.93 -15.88
N GLY A 617 -2.79 19.01 -15.37
CA GLY A 617 -3.10 17.59 -15.25
C GLY A 617 -1.94 16.79 -14.69
N VAL A 618 -2.21 15.51 -14.38
CA VAL A 618 -1.21 14.56 -13.89
C VAL A 618 -1.20 13.33 -14.77
N VAL A 619 -0.04 13.01 -15.32
CA VAL A 619 0.21 11.83 -16.17
C VAL A 619 0.68 10.69 -15.29
N ARG A 620 0.12 9.49 -15.51
CA ARG A 620 0.58 8.27 -14.83
C ARG A 620 1.51 7.48 -15.75
N VAL A 621 2.65 7.07 -15.23
CA VAL A 621 3.64 6.25 -15.94
C VAL A 621 3.95 4.99 -15.15
N ASP A 622 4.13 3.86 -15.81
CA ASP A 622 4.60 2.63 -15.19
C ASP A 622 6.13 2.60 -15.15
N ASP A 623 6.67 1.63 -14.41
CA ASP A 623 8.12 1.47 -14.26
C ASP A 623 8.80 1.13 -15.60
N ASP A 624 8.11 0.45 -16.53
CA ASP A 624 8.66 0.14 -17.85
C ASP A 624 8.92 1.42 -18.66
N ALA A 625 7.96 2.34 -18.70
CA ALA A 625 8.14 3.66 -19.33
C ALA A 625 9.24 4.49 -18.64
N ILE A 626 9.34 4.40 -17.30
CA ILE A 626 10.42 5.07 -16.55
C ILE A 626 11.79 4.49 -16.93
N VAL A 627 11.90 3.17 -17.08
CA VAL A 627 13.14 2.51 -17.48
C VAL A 627 13.52 2.84 -18.92
N GLU A 628 12.56 2.92 -19.83
CA GLU A 628 12.82 3.37 -21.21
C GLU A 628 13.35 4.81 -21.23
N ALA A 629 12.70 5.73 -20.52
CA ALA A 629 13.18 7.10 -20.40
C ALA A 629 14.58 7.18 -19.74
N PHE A 630 14.83 6.37 -18.72
CA PHE A 630 16.15 6.25 -18.09
C PHE A 630 17.21 5.82 -19.12
N ARG A 631 16.91 4.82 -19.96
CA ARG A 631 17.84 4.34 -21.00
C ARG A 631 18.10 5.40 -22.05
N LEU A 632 17.08 6.14 -22.50
CA LEU A 632 17.27 7.25 -23.45
C LEU A 632 18.21 8.31 -22.86
N LEU A 633 18.01 8.68 -21.60
CA LEU A 633 18.86 9.65 -20.91
C LEU A 633 20.31 9.16 -20.77
N LEU A 634 20.49 7.89 -20.38
CA LEU A 634 21.81 7.31 -20.15
C LEU A 634 22.55 7.03 -21.47
N LEU A 635 21.87 6.44 -22.46
CA LEU A 635 22.50 5.92 -23.66
C LEU A 635 22.49 6.91 -24.82
N ASP A 636 21.51 7.79 -24.95
CA ASP A 636 21.50 8.79 -26.04
C ASP A 636 22.08 10.12 -25.59
N LEU A 637 21.72 10.58 -24.40
CA LEU A 637 22.18 11.86 -23.83
C LEU A 637 23.46 11.76 -23.00
N LYS A 638 23.89 10.53 -22.64
CA LYS A 638 25.06 10.28 -21.77
C LYS A 638 24.92 10.91 -20.39
N VAL A 639 23.69 11.03 -19.91
CA VAL A 639 23.37 11.63 -18.61
C VAL A 639 22.78 10.58 -17.69
N LEU A 640 23.46 10.36 -16.57
CA LEU A 640 22.98 9.49 -15.51
C LEU A 640 21.92 10.21 -14.67
N VAL A 641 20.71 9.64 -14.66
CA VAL A 641 19.60 10.05 -13.78
C VAL A 641 19.19 8.88 -12.88
N GLU A 642 18.50 9.15 -11.78
CA GLU A 642 17.80 8.10 -11.05
C GLU A 642 16.41 7.85 -11.67
N PRO A 643 15.72 6.72 -11.38
CA PRO A 643 14.39 6.45 -11.94
C PRO A 643 13.36 7.56 -11.69
N SER A 644 13.37 8.19 -10.50
CA SER A 644 12.53 9.36 -10.21
C SER A 644 12.86 10.58 -11.08
N GLY A 645 14.13 10.76 -11.46
CA GLY A 645 14.57 11.79 -12.39
C GLY A 645 14.16 11.53 -13.83
N ALA A 646 14.09 10.26 -14.24
CA ALA A 646 13.64 9.84 -15.58
C ALA A 646 12.11 9.94 -15.78
N ALA A 647 11.33 9.85 -14.71
CA ALA A 647 9.86 9.81 -14.79
C ALA A 647 9.26 11.00 -15.53
N ALA A 648 9.83 12.20 -15.41
CA ALA A 648 9.35 13.39 -16.10
C ALA A 648 9.47 13.27 -17.62
N LEU A 649 10.57 12.67 -18.12
CA LEU A 649 10.72 12.40 -19.55
C LEU A 649 9.73 11.34 -20.01
N ALA A 650 9.53 10.27 -19.24
CA ALA A 650 8.50 9.26 -19.55
C ALA A 650 7.10 9.89 -19.68
N GLY A 651 6.76 10.81 -18.78
CA GLY A 651 5.50 11.55 -18.84
C GLY A 651 5.40 12.47 -20.06
N ALA A 652 6.48 13.15 -20.43
CA ALA A 652 6.53 14.00 -21.62
C ALA A 652 6.35 13.20 -22.93
N LEU A 653 7.00 12.04 -23.05
CA LEU A 653 6.81 11.12 -24.19
C LEU A 653 5.35 10.67 -24.29
N ARG A 654 4.74 10.29 -23.16
CA ARG A 654 3.35 9.86 -23.11
C ARG A 654 2.34 10.96 -23.44
N LEU A 655 2.62 12.21 -23.07
CA LEU A 655 1.82 13.37 -23.50
C LEU A 655 1.88 13.56 -25.01
N GLY A 656 3.07 13.41 -25.60
CA GLY A 656 3.27 13.45 -27.05
C GLY A 656 2.47 12.39 -27.79
N GLU A 657 2.46 11.15 -27.28
CA GLU A 657 1.64 10.05 -27.81
C GLU A 657 0.13 10.34 -27.76
N MET A 658 -0.37 10.84 -26.62
CA MET A 658 -1.79 11.17 -26.46
C MET A 658 -2.26 12.30 -27.38
N ALA A 659 -1.34 13.17 -27.81
CA ALA A 659 -1.62 14.26 -28.73
C ALA A 659 -1.65 13.84 -30.21
N ARG A 660 -1.17 12.62 -30.55
CA ARG A 660 -1.18 12.10 -31.93
C ARG A 660 -2.58 11.56 -32.30
N PRO A 661 -3.18 11.95 -33.45
CA PRO A 661 -4.46 11.39 -33.87
C PRO A 661 -4.35 9.90 -34.21
N SER A 662 -5.39 9.14 -33.88
CA SER A 662 -5.52 7.71 -34.13
C SER A 662 -5.74 7.41 -35.62
N GLY A 663 -4.70 7.54 -36.45
CA GLY A 663 -4.73 7.24 -37.87
C GLY A 663 -3.36 7.50 -38.49
N GLY A 664 -2.78 6.47 -39.12
CA GLY A 664 -1.37 6.43 -39.53
C GLY A 664 -0.92 7.60 -40.42
N GLY A 665 0.23 8.17 -40.06
CA GLY A 665 0.96 9.15 -40.84
C GLY A 665 2.11 9.69 -39.99
N THR A 666 3.36 9.45 -40.42
CA THR A 666 4.60 9.92 -39.77
C THR A 666 4.84 11.42 -39.96
N GLU A 667 3.83 12.18 -40.38
CA GLU A 667 3.93 13.61 -40.59
C GLU A 667 3.44 14.35 -39.35
N ALA A 668 4.38 15.05 -38.71
CA ALA A 668 4.11 15.96 -37.61
C ALA A 668 3.03 16.96 -38.04
N ARG A 669 1.91 17.00 -37.30
CA ARG A 669 0.96 18.11 -37.41
C ARG A 669 1.73 19.41 -37.19
N PRO A 670 1.63 20.41 -38.07
CA PRO A 670 1.79 21.79 -37.65
C PRO A 670 0.62 22.05 -36.69
N SER A 671 0.90 22.20 -35.40
CA SER A 671 -0.08 22.74 -34.45
C SER A 671 -0.47 24.15 -34.89
N ASP A 672 -1.73 24.50 -34.66
CA ASP A 672 -2.37 25.81 -34.82
C ASP A 672 -1.34 26.97 -34.87
N GLY A 673 -1.03 27.48 -36.06
CA GLY A 673 -0.06 28.58 -36.26
C GLY A 673 1.37 28.20 -36.70
N GLY A 674 1.69 26.94 -36.98
CA GLY A 674 2.95 26.54 -37.66
C GLY A 674 4.21 26.45 -36.78
N ARG A 675 4.09 26.67 -35.46
CA ARG A 675 5.21 26.55 -34.50
C ARG A 675 5.22 25.17 -33.83
N GLN A 676 6.39 24.53 -33.77
CA GLN A 676 6.60 23.31 -33.00
C GLN A 676 6.49 23.61 -31.49
N LEU A 677 5.64 22.85 -30.77
CA LEU A 677 5.53 22.97 -29.31
C LEU A 677 6.88 22.67 -28.64
N THR A 678 7.16 23.35 -27.54
CA THR A 678 8.36 23.14 -26.72
C THR A 678 7.99 22.77 -25.27
N VAL A 679 8.45 21.61 -24.81
CA VAL A 679 8.18 21.07 -23.48
C VAL A 679 9.45 21.10 -22.63
N GLY A 680 9.37 21.74 -21.48
CA GLY A 680 10.43 21.71 -20.46
C GLY A 680 10.24 20.53 -19.51
N VAL A 681 11.29 19.75 -19.28
CA VAL A 681 11.30 18.56 -18.42
C VAL A 681 12.35 18.71 -17.34
N VAL A 682 11.99 18.48 -16.08
CA VAL A 682 12.92 18.59 -14.95
C VAL A 682 13.47 17.20 -14.57
N LEU A 683 14.76 16.98 -14.81
CA LEU A 683 15.47 15.76 -14.41
C LEU A 683 15.90 15.85 -12.95
N THR A 684 14.99 15.52 -12.04
CA THR A 684 15.10 15.89 -10.61
C THR A 684 16.32 15.36 -9.86
N GLY A 685 16.95 14.27 -10.28
CA GLY A 685 18.12 13.72 -9.57
C GLY A 685 18.82 12.57 -10.28
N GLY A 686 20.04 12.26 -9.80
CA GLY A 686 20.95 11.25 -10.34
C GLY A 686 21.48 10.25 -9.31
N ASN A 687 20.93 10.24 -8.09
CA ASN A 687 21.48 9.53 -6.94
C ASN A 687 21.11 8.03 -6.90
N VAL A 688 21.55 7.27 -7.90
CA VAL A 688 21.24 5.84 -8.07
C VAL A 688 22.39 4.92 -7.62
N GLU A 689 22.11 3.67 -7.22
CA GLU A 689 23.15 2.66 -6.96
C GLU A 689 23.69 2.04 -8.26
N ALA A 690 25.00 1.78 -8.31
CA ALA A 690 25.67 1.22 -9.49
C ALA A 690 25.03 -0.10 -9.98
N ASP A 691 24.68 -1.00 -9.06
CA ASP A 691 24.01 -2.26 -9.39
C ASP A 691 22.64 -2.04 -10.06
N LEU A 692 21.91 -1.01 -9.64
CA LEU A 692 20.63 -0.68 -10.28
C LEU A 692 20.88 -0.12 -11.68
N VAL A 693 21.87 0.75 -11.86
CA VAL A 693 22.26 1.24 -13.19
C VAL A 693 22.60 0.09 -14.13
N ALA A 694 23.45 -0.84 -13.69
CA ALA A 694 23.87 -1.99 -14.50
C ALA A 694 22.67 -2.87 -14.90
N ARG A 695 21.76 -3.15 -13.96
CA ARG A 695 20.53 -3.90 -14.24
C ARG A 695 19.63 -3.17 -15.26
N LEU A 696 19.40 -1.88 -15.07
CA LEU A 696 18.54 -1.10 -15.96
C LEU A 696 19.14 -0.95 -17.36
N ALA A 697 20.46 -0.87 -17.48
CA ALA A 697 21.16 -0.78 -18.76
C ALA A 697 21.21 -2.12 -19.54
N GLY A 698 21.27 -3.26 -18.85
CA GLY A 698 21.58 -4.57 -19.46
C GLY A 698 20.44 -5.32 -20.18
N ASP A 699 19.18 -4.94 -19.95
CA ASP A 699 17.98 -5.75 -20.32
C ASP A 699 17.60 -5.74 -21.83
N ARG A 700 18.55 -5.52 -22.75
CA ARG A 700 18.33 -5.67 -24.22
C ARG A 700 18.99 -6.90 -24.85
N MET A 701 19.63 -7.79 -24.09
CA MET A 701 20.23 -9.02 -24.64
C MET A 701 19.22 -10.15 -24.92
N THR A 702 18.26 -9.92 -25.83
CA THR A 702 17.66 -10.97 -26.68
C THR A 702 17.06 -10.32 -27.93
N VAL A 703 17.90 -9.68 -28.73
CA VAL A 703 17.65 -9.52 -30.18
C VAL A 703 18.96 -9.90 -30.86
N GLY A 704 18.90 -10.95 -31.67
CA GLY A 704 20.05 -11.63 -32.23
C GLY A 704 20.99 -10.68 -32.97
N VAL A 705 22.26 -10.75 -32.60
CA VAL A 705 23.34 -10.54 -33.56
C VAL A 705 23.80 -11.94 -33.94
N ALA A 706 23.35 -12.38 -35.11
CA ALA A 706 24.06 -13.42 -35.83
C ALA A 706 25.42 -12.82 -36.25
N ALA A 707 26.49 -13.43 -35.78
CA ALA A 707 27.73 -13.61 -36.50
C ALA A 707 28.13 -15.09 -36.31
#